data_AF-A0A6N7X8K7-F1
#
_entry.id   AF-A0A6N7X8K7-F1
#
_cell.length_a   1.000
_cell.length_b   1.000
_cell.length_c   1.000
_cell.angle_alpha   90.00
_cell.angle_beta   90.00
_cell.angle_gamma   90.00
#
_symmetry.space_group_name_H-M   'P 1'
#
loop_
_entity.id
_entity.type
_entity.pdbx_description
1 polymer ?
#
loop_
_entity_poly.entity_id
_entity_poly.type
_entity_poly.pdbx_seq_one_letter_code
_entity_poly.pdbx_strand_id
1 'polypeptide(L)'
;MYFASGRSAKIAVVIGLALVGTPVAAYATEPTATQPTSSTTAATTSAQAEAQQSNAQTETVIGSADEEQATAQEGAAPTAPTAVNNATITSDLTPGVASDASGSTTVDGTASASQAGTESTTADPSPADDAATSSDTSQSEASPSVTTDVDVYGKGHQTASDGQVAGSAGAGEKIDSLTLHVASPDGTSYSDADVEYRAHVEGTGWDARWTSGGNAVGTAGSGKRIEALQIRLREGSDLAKDWQLWARAYVQNHGWLAWTSTGLVGSTGQGLRLEALELRLLRIGAPDPTDASYDDFASTNGESFIDGTQARVQAHVQDIGWQGWVTDGKTAGTTGRSKRIEAIRIKVANAYADGDVEVRAHVQDIGWQGWVTSAGYAGTTGRGKRIEAVEVRLTGELAKLYDVWYRAHVQTIGWMAWTKDGASAGTTGASGRMEAIQVLLVRKGGSAPSADGQATEISFFSTPDVIYTAHSKDVGWQGARKDGATAGTTGQSRRLEAMTIKLTGGEDALSGGISYRAHVQGTGWQGWVSDGSIAGTTGQARRLEAFQVKLTGAIAKFFDVVYQAHVQNVGWQSWVSNGQVAGTVGRALAAEAFKVKLVLKGASSVVASGLDYCWLKSSPYWSGQVKVLLMNKHYSKGRYDASHGGQHVIRQIVIHHNEGNLTTEGCWHTWQTREASAHYQVESSGTVGQLVYDSDTAWQAGNWVKNLDSIGIEHADAPGSTAAHRYLTEAAINAGSKLVALLCLQYNLGIPEWGVNVIGHNEVTSTDCPASLGKGGSQHNEYISKARSWYEKIHAAMFGN
;
A
#
# COMPACT_ATOMS: atom_id res chain seq x y z
N MET A 1 3.73 44.91 -49.39
CA MET A 1 5.17 44.80 -49.06
C MET A 1 5.34 43.83 -47.88
N TYR A 2 6.58 43.47 -47.54
CA TYR A 2 6.97 42.22 -46.85
C TYR A 2 6.86 42.20 -45.30
N PHE A 3 6.86 40.96 -44.75
CA PHE A 3 7.11 40.52 -43.35
C PHE A 3 6.12 41.02 -42.26
N ALA A 4 5.37 40.17 -41.54
CA ALA A 4 5.71 39.22 -40.44
C ALA A 4 5.00 39.72 -39.15
N SER A 5 4.61 38.94 -38.13
CA SER A 5 4.63 37.50 -37.83
C SER A 5 3.34 37.11 -37.06
N GLY A 6 3.09 35.82 -36.83
CA GLY A 6 1.75 35.29 -36.49
C GLY A 6 1.21 35.60 -35.08
N ARG A 7 -0.13 35.66 -34.98
CA ARG A 7 -0.91 35.57 -33.72
C ARG A 7 -1.72 34.27 -33.68
N SER A 8 -1.78 33.66 -32.50
CA SER A 8 -2.63 32.51 -32.20
C SER A 8 -4.11 32.89 -32.13
N ALA A 9 -5.02 32.02 -32.60
CA ALA A 9 -6.43 32.09 -32.26
C ALA A 9 -7.09 30.70 -32.20
N LYS A 10 -7.91 30.54 -31.15
CA LYS A 10 -8.74 29.39 -30.78
C LYS A 10 -9.69 28.97 -31.92
N ILE A 11 -9.99 27.66 -32.01
CA ILE A 11 -11.24 27.16 -32.63
C ILE A 11 -11.91 26.21 -31.62
N ALA A 12 -13.17 26.47 -31.32
CA ALA A 12 -14.08 25.53 -30.68
C ALA A 12 -14.86 24.77 -31.76
N VAL A 13 -15.19 23.49 -31.52
CA VAL A 13 -16.10 22.72 -32.37
C VAL A 13 -17.18 22.08 -31.52
N VAL A 14 -18.41 22.19 -32.01
CA VAL A 14 -19.67 21.77 -31.36
C VAL A 14 -19.87 20.25 -31.49
N ILE A 15 -20.41 19.63 -30.45
CA ILE A 15 -20.81 18.21 -30.45
C ILE A 15 -22.19 18.06 -31.09
N GLY A 16 -22.32 17.18 -32.08
CA GLY A 16 -23.59 16.76 -32.69
C GLY A 16 -23.99 15.34 -32.27
N LEU A 17 -25.26 15.17 -31.89
CA LEU A 17 -25.85 13.88 -31.47
C LEU A 17 -26.23 12.98 -32.66
N ALA A 18 -26.10 11.65 -32.50
CA ALA A 18 -26.97 10.67 -33.16
C ALA A 18 -26.95 9.31 -32.42
N LEU A 19 -28.11 8.83 -31.96
CA LEU A 19 -28.33 7.46 -31.47
C LEU A 19 -29.03 6.61 -32.54
N VAL A 20 -28.49 5.42 -32.82
CA VAL A 20 -29.21 4.18 -33.22
C VAL A 20 -28.24 3.02 -32.87
N GLY A 21 -28.59 1.88 -32.29
CA GLY A 21 -29.88 1.22 -32.05
C GLY A 21 -29.83 -0.20 -32.63
N THR A 22 -29.42 -1.20 -31.84
CA THR A 22 -29.27 -2.61 -32.26
C THR A 22 -30.45 -3.48 -31.84
N PRO A 23 -30.99 -4.37 -32.71
CA PRO A 23 -31.96 -5.39 -32.32
C PRO A 23 -31.29 -6.71 -31.87
N VAL A 24 -32.10 -7.61 -31.31
CA VAL A 24 -31.70 -8.83 -30.58
C VAL A 24 -32.24 -10.09 -31.29
N ALA A 25 -31.66 -11.27 -30.98
CA ALA A 25 -32.14 -12.63 -31.27
C ALA A 25 -31.88 -13.15 -32.72
N ALA A 26 -31.81 -14.45 -33.03
CA ALA A 26 -31.85 -15.68 -32.20
C ALA A 26 -31.38 -16.93 -33.00
N TYR A 27 -31.01 -18.01 -32.29
CA TYR A 27 -31.06 -19.44 -32.67
C TYR A 27 -30.29 -20.02 -33.89
N ALA A 28 -29.34 -20.91 -33.55
CA ALA A 28 -29.08 -22.27 -34.08
C ALA A 28 -29.15 -22.60 -35.60
N THR A 29 -28.05 -23.16 -36.15
CA THR A 29 -27.88 -24.61 -36.46
C THR A 29 -26.55 -24.89 -37.21
N GLU A 30 -25.89 -26.00 -36.89
CA GLU A 30 -24.92 -26.71 -37.77
C GLU A 30 -25.68 -27.71 -38.67
N PRO A 31 -25.10 -28.39 -39.70
CA PRO A 31 -23.68 -28.51 -40.12
C PRO A 31 -23.48 -28.11 -41.63
N THR A 32 -22.35 -28.27 -42.33
CA THR A 32 -21.66 -29.52 -42.74
C THR A 32 -20.37 -29.20 -43.54
N ALA A 33 -19.44 -30.15 -43.61
CA ALA A 33 -18.11 -30.01 -44.22
C ALA A 33 -18.07 -29.96 -45.76
N THR A 34 -17.00 -29.34 -46.31
CA THR A 34 -16.18 -29.89 -47.42
C THR A 34 -14.84 -29.15 -47.57
N GLN A 35 -13.74 -29.91 -47.49
CA GLN A 35 -12.43 -29.65 -48.13
C GLN A 35 -12.43 -30.40 -49.50
N PRO A 36 -11.38 -30.41 -50.37
CA PRO A 36 -10.04 -29.78 -50.31
C PRO A 36 -9.62 -29.07 -51.63
N THR A 37 -8.34 -28.65 -51.69
CA THR A 37 -7.35 -28.64 -52.83
C THR A 37 -6.51 -27.35 -52.77
N SER A 38 -5.17 -27.25 -52.82
CA SER A 38 -3.96 -28.09 -53.01
C SER A 38 -3.08 -27.49 -54.13
N SER A 39 -1.96 -26.84 -53.77
CA SER A 39 -0.68 -26.75 -54.52
C SER A 39 0.18 -25.62 -53.91
N THR A 40 1.29 -25.88 -53.21
CA THR A 40 2.67 -25.90 -53.76
C THR A 40 2.95 -24.75 -54.73
N THR A 41 3.95 -23.88 -54.50
CA THR A 41 5.38 -24.25 -54.51
C THR A 41 6.25 -23.43 -53.55
N ALA A 42 7.40 -24.00 -53.16
CA ALA A 42 8.47 -23.32 -52.45
C ALA A 42 9.59 -22.86 -53.40
N ALA A 43 10.34 -21.82 -53.04
CA ALA A 43 11.71 -21.58 -53.52
C ALA A 43 12.52 -20.76 -52.50
N THR A 44 13.67 -21.30 -52.10
CA THR A 44 14.62 -20.76 -51.12
C THR A 44 15.79 -20.03 -51.79
N THR A 45 16.29 -18.96 -51.16
CA THR A 45 17.72 -18.53 -51.12
C THR A 45 17.86 -17.58 -49.90
N SER A 46 18.72 -17.74 -48.88
CA SER A 46 20.19 -17.91 -48.82
C SER A 46 20.96 -16.73 -49.45
N ALA A 47 21.93 -16.05 -48.83
CA ALA A 47 22.60 -16.25 -47.53
C ALA A 47 23.40 -14.98 -47.12
N GLN A 48 23.91 -14.94 -45.87
CA GLN A 48 25.16 -14.25 -45.42
C GLN A 48 25.29 -12.71 -45.61
N ALA A 49 26.26 -12.01 -44.99
CA ALA A 49 26.86 -12.07 -43.65
C ALA A 49 27.76 -10.82 -43.49
N GLU A 50 28.10 -10.44 -42.25
CA GLU A 50 29.26 -9.62 -41.85
C GLU A 50 29.48 -8.22 -42.45
N ALA A 51 29.49 -7.20 -41.58
CA ALA A 51 30.69 -6.39 -41.34
C ALA A 51 30.57 -5.63 -40.01
N GLN A 52 31.54 -5.81 -39.11
CA GLN A 52 31.78 -4.90 -37.99
C GLN A 52 32.53 -3.67 -38.49
N GLN A 53 32.26 -2.49 -37.94
CA GLN A 53 33.33 -1.50 -37.78
C GLN A 53 33.14 -0.63 -36.53
N SER A 54 34.25 -0.42 -35.85
CA SER A 54 34.42 0.34 -34.62
C SER A 54 34.36 1.85 -34.86
N ASN A 55 33.95 2.62 -33.83
CA ASN A 55 34.72 3.80 -33.49
C ASN A 55 34.64 4.14 -32.00
N ALA A 56 35.78 4.52 -31.42
CA ALA A 56 35.91 5.00 -30.04
C ALA A 56 36.92 6.15 -30.03
N GLN A 57 36.52 7.31 -29.48
CA GLN A 57 37.32 8.52 -29.17
C GLN A 57 36.33 9.67 -28.86
N THR A 58 36.56 10.65 -27.98
CA THR A 58 37.50 10.78 -26.84
C THR A 58 36.93 11.83 -25.87
N GLU A 59 37.55 11.97 -24.70
CA GLU A 59 37.21 12.98 -23.68
C GLU A 59 37.34 14.44 -24.17
N THR A 60 36.56 15.35 -23.57
CA THR A 60 37.04 16.71 -23.30
C THR A 60 36.55 17.17 -21.92
N VAL A 61 37.48 17.53 -21.06
CA VAL A 61 37.24 18.09 -19.72
C VAL A 61 37.04 19.61 -19.81
N ILE A 62 36.01 20.14 -19.15
CA ILE A 62 35.99 21.52 -18.65
C ILE A 62 35.45 21.48 -17.23
N GLY A 63 36.22 21.99 -16.27
CA GLY A 63 35.82 22.10 -14.88
C GLY A 63 35.40 23.52 -14.52
N SER A 64 34.62 23.63 -13.44
CA SER A 64 34.51 24.84 -12.62
C SER A 64 34.37 24.39 -11.18
N ALA A 65 35.32 24.78 -10.34
CA ALA A 65 35.22 24.59 -8.89
C ALA A 65 34.24 25.61 -8.31
N ASP A 66 33.66 25.27 -7.16
CA ASP A 66 33.52 26.22 -6.05
C ASP A 66 33.67 25.41 -4.75
N GLU A 67 34.59 25.85 -3.89
CA GLU A 67 34.85 25.26 -2.58
C GLU A 67 34.00 25.99 -1.53
N GLU A 68 33.38 25.24 -0.61
CA GLU A 68 33.14 25.78 0.74
C GLU A 68 33.50 24.73 1.79
N GLN A 69 34.57 25.00 2.52
CA GLN A 69 35.08 24.11 3.57
C GLN A 69 34.30 24.33 4.87
N ALA A 70 33.81 23.25 5.48
CA ALA A 70 33.42 23.24 6.88
C ALA A 70 34.29 22.23 7.64
N THR A 71 35.17 22.75 8.51
CA THR A 71 36.16 21.98 9.26
C THR A 71 35.53 21.06 10.31
N ALA A 72 35.85 19.76 10.26
CA ALA A 72 35.55 18.84 11.36
C ALA A 72 36.62 18.97 12.46
N GLN A 73 36.19 19.16 13.70
CA GLN A 73 37.06 19.18 14.88
C GLN A 73 36.71 18.01 15.81
N GLU A 74 37.70 17.21 16.18
CA GLU A 74 37.53 16.06 17.07
C GLU A 74 37.18 16.49 18.51
N GLY A 75 36.35 15.70 19.20
CA GLY A 75 35.96 16.00 20.58
C GLY A 75 35.21 14.88 21.31
N ALA A 76 35.97 14.05 22.03
CA ALA A 76 35.58 13.25 23.22
C ALA A 76 34.34 12.33 23.19
N ALA A 77 34.57 11.04 23.48
CA ALA A 77 33.53 10.08 23.84
C ALA A 77 33.08 10.23 25.31
N PRO A 78 31.81 9.92 25.65
CA PRO A 78 31.39 9.67 27.03
C PRO A 78 31.35 8.18 27.40
N THR A 79 31.78 7.89 28.62
CA THR A 79 31.90 6.56 29.23
C THR A 79 30.55 5.98 29.71
N ALA A 80 30.48 4.65 29.81
CA ALA A 80 29.35 3.94 30.42
C ALA A 80 29.24 4.15 31.95
N PRO A 81 28.03 4.08 32.55
CA PRO A 81 27.85 3.99 33.99
C PRO A 81 27.70 2.54 34.48
N THR A 82 28.46 2.19 35.51
CA THR A 82 28.42 0.90 36.21
C THR A 82 27.26 0.83 37.20
N ALA A 83 26.72 -0.36 37.46
CA ALA A 83 25.66 -0.58 38.45
C ALA A 83 26.17 -0.46 39.91
N VAL A 84 25.31 0.01 40.82
CA VAL A 84 25.44 -0.13 42.28
C VAL A 84 24.08 -0.50 42.87
N ASN A 85 24.04 -1.48 43.77
CA ASN A 85 22.82 -1.99 44.43
C ASN A 85 22.72 -1.58 45.90
N ASN A 86 21.48 -1.40 46.37
CA ASN A 86 20.94 -1.60 47.72
C ASN A 86 21.56 -0.91 48.95
N ALA A 87 20.72 -0.18 49.72
CA ALA A 87 20.22 -0.64 51.03
C ALA A 87 19.11 0.27 51.64
N THR A 88 17.87 -0.27 51.73
CA THR A 88 17.02 -0.42 52.95
C THR A 88 16.62 0.85 53.77
N ILE A 89 15.34 1.15 54.10
CA ILE A 89 14.55 0.54 55.23
C ILE A 89 13.06 1.04 55.26
N THR A 90 12.10 0.09 55.39
CA THR A 90 10.69 0.18 55.94
C THR A 90 9.68 1.22 55.39
N SER A 91 8.34 1.07 55.51
CA SER A 91 7.49 0.19 56.33
C SER A 91 6.16 -0.22 55.64
N ASP A 92 5.48 -1.22 56.21
CA ASP A 92 4.12 -1.67 55.84
C ASP A 92 3.03 -0.59 55.90
N LEU A 93 1.90 -0.79 55.19
CA LEU A 93 0.57 -1.05 55.81
C LEU A 93 -0.61 -1.11 54.80
N THR A 94 -1.49 -2.09 55.01
CA THR A 94 -2.88 -2.19 54.54
C THR A 94 -3.66 -3.03 55.57
N PRO A 95 -5.02 -3.00 55.66
CA PRO A 95 -6.00 -1.99 55.22
C PRO A 95 -7.05 -1.62 56.32
N GLY A 96 -7.96 -0.66 56.06
CA GLY A 96 -9.38 -0.86 56.46
C GLY A 96 -10.21 0.26 57.14
N VAL A 97 -11.39 0.52 56.52
CA VAL A 97 -12.77 0.53 57.10
C VAL A 97 -13.36 1.76 57.85
N ALA A 98 -14.46 2.26 57.24
CA ALA A 98 -15.72 2.87 57.78
C ALA A 98 -15.71 4.21 58.56
N SER A 99 -16.72 5.06 58.46
CA SER A 99 -18.15 4.84 58.11
C SER A 99 -18.68 5.79 56.99
N ASP A 100 -19.97 6.04 56.67
CA ASP A 100 -21.25 5.75 57.36
C ASP A 100 -22.51 5.67 56.43
N ALA A 101 -23.67 5.55 57.07
CA ALA A 101 -25.09 5.47 56.68
C ALA A 101 -25.70 6.74 56.03
N SER A 102 -26.88 6.80 55.37
CA SER A 102 -27.91 5.85 54.82
C SER A 102 -28.93 6.70 54.00
N GLY A 103 -30.00 6.23 53.31
CA GLY A 103 -30.52 4.90 52.92
C GLY A 103 -32.04 4.93 52.59
N SER A 104 -32.55 4.00 51.76
CA SER A 104 -34.00 3.79 51.38
C SER A 104 -34.65 4.85 50.46
N THR A 105 -35.55 4.59 49.47
CA THR A 105 -36.01 3.37 48.73
C THR A 105 -36.81 3.80 47.48
N THR A 106 -36.53 3.18 46.31
CA THR A 106 -37.40 2.51 45.29
C THR A 106 -38.96 2.65 45.37
N VAL A 107 -39.81 2.57 44.32
CA VAL A 107 -39.95 1.60 43.17
C VAL A 107 -40.83 2.18 42.01
N ASP A 108 -40.62 1.73 40.75
CA ASP A 108 -41.41 1.66 39.48
C ASP A 108 -42.75 2.40 39.20
N GLY A 109 -43.08 2.56 37.89
CA GLY A 109 -44.43 2.15 37.43
C GLY A 109 -45.11 2.86 36.23
N THR A 110 -44.69 2.58 34.99
CA THR A 110 -45.47 2.55 33.71
C THR A 110 -46.93 3.08 33.57
N ALA A 111 -47.12 3.90 32.52
CA ALA A 111 -48.13 3.79 31.42
C ALA A 111 -49.59 4.33 31.49
N SER A 112 -49.93 5.03 30.39
CA SER A 112 -51.21 5.02 29.62
C SER A 112 -52.42 5.93 29.96
N ALA A 113 -52.74 6.82 29.00
CA ALA A 113 -54.06 7.27 28.48
C ALA A 113 -55.28 7.53 29.40
N SER A 114 -55.91 8.71 29.27
CA SER A 114 -57.23 8.94 28.62
C SER A 114 -57.99 10.24 29.01
N GLN A 115 -58.55 10.91 27.99
CA GLN A 115 -59.78 11.74 27.87
C GLN A 115 -60.42 12.60 29.02
N ALA A 116 -60.71 13.86 28.62
CA ALA A 116 -62.00 14.59 28.68
C ALA A 116 -62.43 15.46 29.90
N GLY A 117 -63.13 16.57 29.58
CA GLY A 117 -63.86 17.51 30.48
C GLY A 117 -63.19 18.90 30.65
N THR A 118 -63.66 20.01 30.03
CA THR A 118 -64.69 20.99 30.52
C THR A 118 -64.29 21.70 31.83
N GLU A 119 -64.32 23.03 32.03
CA GLU A 119 -65.16 24.15 31.52
C GLU A 119 -64.32 25.45 31.35
N SER A 120 -64.58 26.40 30.42
CA SER A 120 -65.38 27.65 30.56
C SER A 120 -65.15 28.42 31.89
N THR A 121 -64.78 29.72 31.93
CA THR A 121 -65.53 30.90 31.44
C THR A 121 -64.69 32.22 31.47
N THR A 122 -64.99 33.19 30.58
CA THR A 122 -64.92 34.70 30.73
C THR A 122 -63.63 35.41 31.21
N ALA A 123 -63.34 36.70 30.94
CA ALA A 123 -63.65 37.69 29.88
C ALA A 123 -62.81 38.97 30.17
N ASP A 124 -62.47 39.75 29.11
CA ASP A 124 -62.11 41.20 28.96
C ASP A 124 -62.00 42.17 30.18
N PRO A 125 -61.41 43.41 30.07
CA PRO A 125 -60.81 44.07 28.89
C PRO A 125 -59.49 44.86 29.10
N SER A 126 -58.95 45.46 28.02
CA SER A 126 -58.02 46.62 28.07
C SER A 126 -58.74 47.92 28.49
N PRO A 127 -58.02 48.94 29.00
CA PRO A 127 -57.58 50.08 28.15
C PRO A 127 -56.20 50.65 28.61
N ALA A 128 -55.62 51.77 28.14
CA ALA A 128 -55.96 52.82 27.17
C ALA A 128 -54.67 53.37 26.52
N ASP A 129 -54.81 54.16 25.44
CA ASP A 129 -53.72 55.03 24.93
C ASP A 129 -53.41 56.18 25.89
N ASP A 130 -52.14 56.62 25.92
CA ASP A 130 -51.77 57.99 26.27
C ASP A 130 -50.59 58.45 25.40
N ALA A 131 -50.86 59.37 24.47
CA ALA A 131 -49.89 59.86 23.51
C ALA A 131 -49.09 61.05 24.08
N ALA A 132 -47.88 60.79 24.57
CA ALA A 132 -46.92 61.83 24.92
C ALA A 132 -45.88 62.00 23.79
N THR A 133 -45.92 63.15 23.10
CA THR A 133 -44.85 63.55 22.17
C THR A 133 -43.56 63.88 22.93
N SER A 134 -42.69 62.90 23.13
CA SER A 134 -41.27 63.17 23.35
C SER A 134 -40.58 63.31 21.99
N SER A 135 -40.03 64.49 21.73
CA SER A 135 -39.06 64.67 20.66
C SER A 135 -37.79 63.89 21.02
N ASP A 136 -37.73 62.63 20.62
CA ASP A 136 -36.47 61.90 20.61
C ASP A 136 -35.63 62.48 19.47
N THR A 137 -34.82 63.47 19.82
CA THR A 137 -33.69 63.88 19.00
C THR A 137 -32.69 62.74 19.01
N SER A 138 -32.92 61.75 18.15
CA SER A 138 -31.89 60.82 17.73
C SER A 138 -30.79 61.64 17.06
N GLN A 139 -29.85 62.11 17.87
CA GLN A 139 -28.55 62.50 17.36
C GLN A 139 -28.06 61.26 16.61
N SER A 140 -27.80 61.43 15.31
CA SER A 140 -26.98 60.48 14.59
C SER A 140 -25.60 60.55 15.24
N GLU A 141 -25.39 59.71 16.26
CA GLU A 141 -24.07 59.35 16.77
C GLU A 141 -23.22 59.07 15.53
N ALA A 142 -22.35 60.01 15.19
CA ALA A 142 -21.57 59.91 13.97
C ALA A 142 -20.77 58.62 14.08
N SER A 143 -20.80 57.79 13.04
CA SER A 143 -20.19 56.46 13.12
C SER A 143 -18.69 56.56 12.83
N PRO A 144 -17.83 55.80 13.51
CA PRO A 144 -16.43 55.68 13.13
C PRO A 144 -16.35 55.15 11.70
N SER A 145 -15.27 55.49 11.01
CA SER A 145 -15.04 55.06 9.63
C SER A 145 -13.64 54.53 9.46
N VAL A 146 -13.49 53.48 8.65
CA VAL A 146 -12.19 53.04 8.15
C VAL A 146 -11.89 53.70 6.82
N THR A 147 -10.68 54.23 6.66
CA THR A 147 -10.14 54.68 5.38
C THR A 147 -9.05 53.71 4.94
N THR A 148 -9.10 53.30 3.68
CA THR A 148 -8.16 52.38 3.05
C THR A 148 -7.34 53.14 2.02
N ASP A 149 -6.03 53.17 2.21
CA ASP A 149 -5.08 53.74 1.28
C ASP A 149 -4.26 52.62 0.62
N VAL A 150 -4.10 52.67 -0.70
CA VAL A 150 -3.40 51.65 -1.49
C VAL A 150 -2.50 52.25 -2.56
N ASP A 151 -1.32 51.66 -2.77
CA ASP A 151 -0.53 51.91 -3.99
C ASP A 151 -0.94 50.92 -5.08
N VAL A 152 -1.58 51.43 -6.13
CA VAL A 152 -1.97 50.64 -7.32
C VAL A 152 -0.88 50.77 -8.38
N TYR A 153 -0.31 49.65 -8.81
CA TYR A 153 0.79 49.63 -9.77
C TYR A 153 0.42 50.31 -11.08
N GLY A 154 1.19 51.34 -11.47
CA GLY A 154 0.95 52.12 -12.68
C GLY A 154 -0.17 53.16 -12.58
N LYS A 155 -0.85 53.28 -11.43
CA LYS A 155 -1.82 54.36 -11.12
C LYS A 155 -1.37 55.27 -9.99
N GLY A 156 -0.53 54.76 -9.09
CA GLY A 156 -0.09 55.46 -7.88
C GLY A 156 -1.05 55.25 -6.71
N HIS A 157 -0.91 56.12 -5.72
CA HIS A 157 -1.66 56.11 -4.48
C HIS A 157 -3.15 56.42 -4.70
N GLN A 158 -4.03 55.70 -4.00
CA GLN A 158 -5.49 55.88 -3.99
C GLN A 158 -6.03 55.74 -2.58
N THR A 159 -6.97 56.61 -2.22
CA THR A 159 -7.68 56.63 -0.93
C THR A 159 -9.15 56.27 -1.13
N ALA A 160 -9.67 55.36 -0.31
CA ALA A 160 -11.08 55.00 -0.27
C ALA A 160 -11.62 55.08 1.17
N SER A 161 -12.71 55.83 1.37
CA SER A 161 -13.42 55.91 2.66
C SER A 161 -14.24 54.64 2.94
N ASP A 162 -14.89 54.57 4.10
CA ASP A 162 -15.73 53.45 4.51
C ASP A 162 -16.81 53.13 3.45
N GLY A 163 -16.93 51.85 3.07
CA GLY A 163 -17.82 51.38 2.02
C GLY A 163 -17.43 51.82 0.60
N GLN A 164 -16.26 52.43 0.38
CA GLN A 164 -15.71 52.70 -0.95
C GLN A 164 -14.69 51.64 -1.36
N VAL A 165 -14.51 51.47 -2.67
CA VAL A 165 -13.58 50.52 -3.25
C VAL A 165 -12.18 51.15 -3.35
N ALA A 166 -11.21 50.56 -2.65
CA ALA A 166 -9.78 50.83 -2.84
C ALA A 166 -9.24 49.94 -3.97
N GLY A 167 -8.57 50.51 -4.97
CA GLY A 167 -8.05 49.78 -6.13
C GLY A 167 -8.96 49.82 -7.36
N SER A 168 -8.77 48.89 -8.28
CA SER A 168 -9.40 48.91 -9.61
C SER A 168 -9.94 47.54 -10.04
N ALA A 169 -11.08 47.18 -9.46
CA ALA A 169 -11.79 45.92 -9.69
C ALA A 169 -11.98 45.61 -11.19
N GLY A 170 -11.37 44.52 -11.68
CA GLY A 170 -11.53 44.01 -13.04
C GLY A 170 -10.77 44.77 -14.13
N ALA A 171 -10.07 45.86 -13.79
CA ALA A 171 -9.26 46.62 -14.74
C ALA A 171 -7.83 46.04 -14.91
N GLY A 172 -7.44 45.09 -14.05
CA GLY A 172 -6.25 44.26 -14.23
C GLY A 172 -4.97 44.81 -13.61
N GLU A 173 -5.03 45.97 -12.95
CA GLU A 173 -3.93 46.45 -12.11
C GLU A 173 -3.85 45.66 -10.79
N LYS A 174 -2.73 45.81 -10.07
CA LYS A 174 -2.45 45.15 -8.80
C LYS A 174 -2.29 46.18 -7.68
N ILE A 175 -2.67 45.79 -6.48
CA ILE A 175 -2.31 46.50 -5.25
C ILE A 175 -0.92 45.99 -4.81
N ASP A 176 0.04 46.91 -4.67
CA ASP A 176 1.41 46.63 -4.23
C ASP A 176 1.62 46.94 -2.73
N SER A 177 0.84 47.87 -2.16
CA SER A 177 0.88 48.26 -0.74
C SER A 177 -0.51 48.62 -0.19
N LEU A 178 -0.67 48.61 1.14
CA LEU A 178 -1.89 49.06 1.81
C LEU A 178 -1.61 49.67 3.19
N THR A 179 -2.29 50.76 3.53
CA THR A 179 -2.44 51.33 4.89
C THR A 179 -3.92 51.47 5.24
N LEU A 180 -4.26 51.25 6.51
CA LEU A 180 -5.59 51.49 7.07
C LEU A 180 -5.52 52.57 8.14
N HIS A 181 -6.49 53.47 8.10
CA HIS A 181 -6.70 54.55 9.05
C HIS A 181 -8.11 54.49 9.65
N VAL A 182 -8.25 54.84 10.93
CA VAL A 182 -9.53 54.83 11.65
C VAL A 182 -9.83 56.25 12.11
N ALA A 183 -10.92 56.84 11.60
CA ALA A 183 -11.37 58.16 12.02
C ALA A 183 -12.41 58.04 13.14
N SER A 184 -12.11 58.65 14.30
CA SER A 184 -13.05 58.72 15.41
C SER A 184 -14.06 59.87 15.22
N PRO A 185 -15.36 59.66 15.48
CA PRO A 185 -16.41 60.68 15.30
C PRO A 185 -16.25 61.92 16.17
N ASP A 186 -15.78 61.71 17.40
CA ASP A 186 -15.44 62.72 18.40
C ASP A 186 -13.99 63.25 18.25
N GLY A 187 -13.21 62.67 17.33
CA GLY A 187 -11.79 62.93 17.15
C GLY A 187 -10.85 62.26 18.17
N THR A 188 -11.34 61.47 19.13
CA THR A 188 -10.50 60.92 20.22
C THR A 188 -10.76 59.48 20.66
N SER A 189 -11.96 58.92 20.49
CA SER A 189 -12.33 57.60 21.03
C SER A 189 -11.68 56.40 20.31
N TYR A 190 -11.27 56.55 19.06
CA TYR A 190 -10.69 55.48 18.24
C TYR A 190 -9.46 55.95 17.45
N SER A 191 -8.60 55.00 17.08
CA SER A 191 -7.31 55.27 16.42
C SER A 191 -6.89 54.16 15.47
N ASP A 192 -5.92 54.46 14.59
CA ASP A 192 -5.30 53.48 13.69
C ASP A 192 -4.65 52.28 14.43
N ALA A 193 -4.42 52.37 15.75
CA ALA A 193 -3.90 51.27 16.57
C ALA A 193 -4.97 50.25 16.97
N ASP A 194 -6.25 50.53 16.69
CA ASP A 194 -7.40 49.66 16.95
C ASP A 194 -7.73 48.72 15.77
N VAL A 195 -7.04 48.86 14.65
CA VAL A 195 -7.06 47.93 13.51
C VAL A 195 -5.68 47.30 13.31
N GLU A 196 -5.65 45.97 13.12
CA GLU A 196 -4.45 45.18 12.85
C GLU A 196 -4.59 44.47 11.51
N TYR A 197 -3.55 44.52 10.68
CA TYR A 197 -3.54 43.91 9.35
C TYR A 197 -2.19 43.32 8.95
N ARG A 198 -2.20 42.32 8.06
CA ARG A 198 -1.00 41.78 7.39
C ARG A 198 -1.32 41.30 5.97
N ALA A 199 -0.35 41.36 5.08
CA ALA A 199 -0.49 40.94 3.68
C ALA A 199 0.17 39.58 3.41
N HIS A 200 -0.39 38.83 2.45
CA HIS A 200 0.32 37.77 1.74
C HIS A 200 0.87 38.34 0.44
N VAL A 201 2.19 38.40 0.32
CA VAL A 201 2.89 39.03 -0.81
C VAL A 201 3.51 37.99 -1.73
N GLU A 202 3.41 38.23 -3.05
CA GLU A 202 3.95 37.36 -4.10
C GLU A 202 5.39 36.89 -3.81
N GLY A 203 5.57 35.57 -3.70
CA GLY A 203 6.87 34.94 -3.48
C GLY A 203 7.57 35.32 -2.18
N THR A 204 6.87 35.97 -1.24
CA THR A 204 7.32 36.25 0.14
C THR A 204 6.50 35.46 1.15
N GLY A 205 5.18 35.31 0.92
CA GLY A 205 4.25 34.73 1.88
C GLY A 205 3.59 35.80 2.76
N TRP A 206 3.03 35.39 3.90
CA TRP A 206 2.47 36.32 4.88
C TRP A 206 3.55 37.13 5.60
N ASP A 207 3.26 38.40 5.89
CA ASP A 207 4.09 39.19 6.80
C ASP A 207 4.17 38.52 8.17
N ALA A 208 5.38 38.41 8.71
CA ALA A 208 5.65 37.67 9.96
C ALA A 208 5.09 38.35 11.23
N ARG A 209 4.54 39.57 11.11
CA ARG A 209 3.92 40.33 12.19
C ARG A 209 2.65 41.00 11.68
N TRP A 210 1.72 41.22 12.59
CA TRP A 210 0.61 42.15 12.38
C TRP A 210 1.13 43.59 12.42
N THR A 211 0.54 44.42 11.58
CA THR A 211 0.83 45.84 11.42
C THR A 211 -0.40 46.65 11.84
N SER A 212 -0.19 47.80 12.47
CA SER A 212 -1.25 48.72 12.92
C SER A 212 -0.71 50.15 12.99
N GLY A 213 -1.54 51.13 13.33
CA GLY A 213 -1.10 52.52 13.51
C GLY A 213 -0.76 53.22 12.20
N GLY A 214 -1.49 52.94 11.12
CA GLY A 214 -1.31 53.57 9.81
C GLY A 214 -0.03 53.15 9.06
N ASN A 215 0.64 52.08 9.49
CA ASN A 215 1.88 51.60 8.88
C ASN A 215 1.60 50.67 7.69
N ALA A 216 2.39 50.80 6.61
CA ALA A 216 2.12 50.08 5.37
C ALA A 216 2.45 48.57 5.46
N VAL A 217 1.57 47.75 4.87
CA VAL A 217 1.84 46.35 4.49
C VAL A 217 2.05 46.22 2.99
N GLY A 218 2.58 45.08 2.54
CA GLY A 218 2.96 44.90 1.15
C GLY A 218 4.37 45.44 0.85
N THR A 219 4.63 45.80 -0.40
CA THR A 219 5.98 46.16 -0.87
C THR A 219 5.97 47.28 -1.91
N ALA A 220 5.47 48.45 -1.50
CA ALA A 220 5.43 49.69 -2.30
C ALA A 220 6.73 49.87 -3.13
N GLY A 221 6.59 49.95 -4.45
CA GLY A 221 7.71 50.15 -5.38
C GLY A 221 8.61 48.95 -5.66
N SER A 222 8.47 47.81 -4.97
CA SER A 222 9.23 46.58 -5.29
C SER A 222 8.66 45.82 -6.51
N GLY A 223 7.39 46.06 -6.83
CA GLY A 223 6.68 45.42 -7.92
C GLY A 223 6.13 44.01 -7.60
N LYS A 224 6.17 43.54 -6.35
CA LYS A 224 5.43 42.34 -5.92
C LYS A 224 4.01 42.71 -5.47
N ARG A 225 3.00 41.96 -5.94
CA ARG A 225 1.60 42.21 -5.56
C ARG A 225 1.25 41.67 -4.17
N ILE A 226 0.21 42.23 -3.58
CA ILE A 226 -0.59 41.59 -2.54
C ILE A 226 -1.51 40.54 -3.20
N GLU A 227 -1.62 39.36 -2.59
CA GLU A 227 -2.47 38.25 -3.04
C GLU A 227 -3.63 37.98 -2.06
N ALA A 228 -3.39 38.17 -0.76
CA ALA A 228 -4.40 38.10 0.30
C ALA A 228 -4.10 39.08 1.44
N LEU A 229 -5.10 39.33 2.27
CA LEU A 229 -5.03 40.16 3.48
C LEU A 229 -5.69 39.43 4.65
N GLN A 230 -5.15 39.66 5.85
CA GLN A 230 -5.82 39.41 7.12
C GLN A 230 -5.97 40.75 7.81
N ILE A 231 -7.18 41.13 8.20
CA ILE A 231 -7.53 42.46 8.70
C ILE A 231 -8.52 42.31 9.86
N ARG A 232 -8.21 42.77 11.07
CA ARG A 232 -9.09 42.63 12.23
C ARG A 232 -9.12 43.90 13.06
N LEU A 233 -10.19 44.08 13.83
CA LEU A 233 -10.13 44.97 14.98
C LEU A 233 -9.25 44.34 16.06
N ARG A 234 -8.46 45.16 16.74
CA ARG A 234 -7.53 44.71 17.78
C ARG A 234 -8.34 44.22 18.99
N GLU A 235 -8.04 43.02 19.45
CA GLU A 235 -8.72 42.41 20.60
C GLU A 235 -8.59 43.30 21.85
N GLY A 236 -9.73 43.63 22.48
CA GLY A 236 -9.79 44.49 23.65
C GLY A 236 -9.70 46.00 23.39
N SER A 237 -9.57 46.45 22.14
CA SER A 237 -9.70 47.87 21.78
C SER A 237 -11.11 48.40 22.09
N ASP A 238 -11.24 49.71 22.30
CA ASP A 238 -12.55 50.36 22.48
C ASP A 238 -13.42 50.21 21.22
N LEU A 239 -12.81 50.21 20.03
CA LEU A 239 -13.53 50.01 18.78
C LEU A 239 -14.14 48.60 18.66
N ALA A 240 -13.41 47.56 19.06
CA ALA A 240 -13.88 46.17 19.01
C ALA A 240 -15.00 45.83 20.02
N LYS A 241 -15.39 46.76 20.92
CA LYS A 241 -16.50 46.55 21.87
C LYS A 241 -17.87 46.77 21.24
N ASP A 242 -17.96 47.73 20.33
CA ASP A 242 -19.22 48.18 19.73
C ASP A 242 -19.29 47.93 18.21
N TRP A 243 -18.14 47.72 17.56
CA TRP A 243 -18.03 47.62 16.09
C TRP A 243 -17.39 46.31 15.63
N GLN A 244 -17.71 45.94 14.40
CA GLN A 244 -17.18 44.81 13.65
C GLN A 244 -16.71 45.31 12.28
N LEU A 245 -15.52 44.87 11.86
CA LEU A 245 -14.95 45.24 10.56
C LEU A 245 -15.27 44.16 9.52
N TRP A 246 -15.96 44.56 8.46
CA TRP A 246 -16.27 43.72 7.32
C TRP A 246 -15.33 44.02 6.15
N ALA A 247 -14.92 42.98 5.42
CA ALA A 247 -14.05 43.09 4.25
C ALA A 247 -14.56 42.21 3.09
N ARG A 248 -14.41 42.69 1.85
CA ARG A 248 -14.42 41.86 0.64
C ARG A 248 -13.32 42.28 -0.32
N ALA A 249 -12.86 41.35 -1.16
CA ALA A 249 -11.76 41.58 -2.10
C ALA A 249 -12.14 41.19 -3.54
N TYR A 250 -11.65 41.95 -4.51
CA TYR A 250 -11.68 41.54 -5.92
C TYR A 250 -10.40 40.79 -6.26
N VAL A 251 -10.52 39.51 -6.60
CA VAL A 251 -9.39 38.65 -6.97
C VAL A 251 -9.36 38.42 -8.47
N GLN A 252 -8.14 38.50 -9.04
CA GLN A 252 -7.90 38.26 -10.46
C GLN A 252 -8.60 37.00 -10.97
N ASN A 253 -9.33 37.14 -12.08
CA ASN A 253 -10.10 36.09 -12.77
C ASN A 253 -11.23 35.42 -11.93
N HIS A 254 -11.51 35.89 -10.71
CA HIS A 254 -12.57 35.35 -9.85
C HIS A 254 -13.70 36.36 -9.61
N GLY A 255 -13.35 37.65 -9.55
CA GLY A 255 -14.29 38.73 -9.25
C GLY A 255 -14.31 39.09 -7.78
N TRP A 256 -15.40 39.72 -7.32
CA TRP A 256 -15.64 39.96 -5.90
C TRP A 256 -15.89 38.65 -5.16
N LEU A 257 -15.07 38.41 -4.14
CA LEU A 257 -15.31 37.40 -3.12
C LEU A 257 -16.39 37.89 -2.13
N ALA A 258 -16.95 36.96 -1.36
CA ALA A 258 -17.99 37.29 -0.38
C ALA A 258 -17.45 38.18 0.76
N TRP A 259 -18.35 38.94 1.37
CA TRP A 259 -18.05 39.69 2.60
C TRP A 259 -17.70 38.76 3.76
N THR A 260 -16.81 39.23 4.64
CA THR A 260 -16.52 38.55 5.90
C THR A 260 -16.16 39.53 7.02
N SER A 261 -16.63 39.25 8.23
CA SER A 261 -16.19 39.89 9.48
C SER A 261 -14.99 39.20 10.13
N THR A 262 -14.52 38.06 9.58
CA THR A 262 -13.34 37.34 10.09
C THR A 262 -12.01 37.94 9.62
N GLY A 263 -12.05 38.86 8.65
CA GLY A 263 -10.89 39.61 8.21
C GLY A 263 -10.02 38.96 7.14
N LEU A 264 -10.25 37.69 6.78
CA LEU A 264 -9.44 36.97 5.80
C LEU A 264 -10.06 37.10 4.39
N VAL A 265 -9.35 37.78 3.49
CA VAL A 265 -9.80 38.04 2.11
C VAL A 265 -8.68 37.84 1.08
N GLY A 266 -9.06 37.54 -0.16
CA GLY A 266 -8.13 37.36 -1.28
C GLY A 266 -7.81 35.90 -1.57
N SER A 267 -6.56 35.59 -1.92
CA SER A 267 -6.12 34.21 -2.21
C SER A 267 -4.68 33.92 -1.78
N THR A 268 -4.39 32.70 -1.34
CA THR A 268 -3.00 32.23 -1.21
C THR A 268 -2.71 31.12 -2.22
N GLY A 269 -1.44 30.91 -2.57
CA GLY A 269 -0.97 29.74 -3.33
C GLY A 269 -1.39 29.62 -4.81
N GLN A 270 -2.38 30.41 -5.28
CA GLN A 270 -2.87 30.40 -6.67
C GLN A 270 -2.09 31.35 -7.60
N GLY A 271 -1.26 32.25 -7.05
CA GLY A 271 -0.55 33.27 -7.84
C GLY A 271 -1.45 34.37 -8.39
N LEU A 272 -2.61 34.60 -7.76
CA LEU A 272 -3.60 35.60 -8.17
C LEU A 272 -3.42 36.87 -7.33
N ARG A 273 -3.52 38.03 -7.98
CA ARG A 273 -3.44 39.33 -7.30
C ARG A 273 -4.78 39.74 -6.68
N LEU A 274 -4.67 40.56 -5.63
CA LEU A 274 -5.68 41.51 -5.20
C LEU A 274 -5.72 42.68 -6.20
N GLU A 275 -6.88 42.95 -6.79
CA GLU A 275 -7.10 44.13 -7.67
C GLU A 275 -7.84 45.25 -6.95
N ALA A 276 -8.72 44.89 -6.00
CA ALA A 276 -9.45 45.84 -5.17
C ALA A 276 -9.82 45.26 -3.80
N LEU A 277 -10.07 46.15 -2.84
CA LEU A 277 -10.57 45.87 -1.50
C LEU A 277 -11.74 46.82 -1.19
N GLU A 278 -12.76 46.33 -0.48
CA GLU A 278 -13.80 47.17 0.13
C GLU A 278 -13.87 46.81 1.61
N LEU A 279 -13.84 47.81 2.49
CA LEU A 279 -13.98 47.66 3.94
C LEU A 279 -15.18 48.46 4.45
N ARG A 280 -15.85 47.92 5.48
CA ARG A 280 -16.96 48.60 6.17
C ARG A 280 -16.90 48.39 7.67
N LEU A 281 -17.03 49.45 8.44
CA LEU A 281 -17.12 49.38 9.89
C LEU A 281 -18.59 49.45 10.31
N LEU A 282 -19.14 48.32 10.79
CA LEU A 282 -20.55 48.21 11.15
C LEU A 282 -20.71 47.96 12.64
N ARG A 283 -21.80 48.44 13.25
CA ARG A 283 -22.07 48.18 14.65
C ARG A 283 -22.31 46.68 14.88
N ILE A 284 -21.91 46.14 16.02
CA ILE A 284 -22.19 44.75 16.38
C ILE A 284 -23.71 44.54 16.44
N GLY A 285 -24.19 43.50 15.76
CA GLY A 285 -25.63 43.22 15.60
C GLY A 285 -26.31 43.97 14.44
N ALA A 286 -25.61 44.86 13.72
CA ALA A 286 -26.10 45.36 12.44
C ALA A 286 -26.17 44.23 11.38
N PRO A 287 -27.05 44.33 10.37
CA PRO A 287 -27.09 43.40 9.25
C PRO A 287 -25.74 43.26 8.54
N ASP A 288 -25.47 42.07 8.04
CA ASP A 288 -24.35 41.77 7.15
C ASP A 288 -24.51 42.59 5.84
N PRO A 289 -23.42 43.19 5.29
CA PRO A 289 -23.46 43.91 4.01
C PRO A 289 -23.85 43.06 2.78
N THR A 290 -24.11 41.75 2.94
CA THR A 290 -24.71 40.86 1.93
C THR A 290 -26.23 40.94 1.81
N ASP A 291 -26.94 41.70 2.67
CA ASP A 291 -28.40 41.86 2.51
C ASP A 291 -28.73 42.61 1.20
N ALA A 292 -29.78 42.14 0.51
CA ALA A 292 -30.07 42.42 -0.91
C ALA A 292 -30.50 43.87 -1.23
N SER A 293 -30.32 44.79 -0.29
CA SER A 293 -30.52 46.23 -0.46
C SER A 293 -29.24 46.97 -0.91
N TYR A 294 -28.08 46.31 -0.99
CA TYR A 294 -26.78 46.98 -1.23
C TYR A 294 -25.93 46.46 -2.41
N ASP A 295 -26.27 45.34 -3.06
CA ASP A 295 -25.35 44.67 -4.00
C ASP A 295 -25.88 44.58 -5.44
N ASP A 296 -25.29 45.36 -6.35
CA ASP A 296 -25.48 45.26 -7.82
C ASP A 296 -24.49 44.25 -8.46
N PHE A 297 -23.61 43.64 -7.65
CA PHE A 297 -22.52 42.75 -8.07
C PHE A 297 -22.50 41.43 -7.30
N ALA A 298 -23.52 40.60 -7.54
CA ALA A 298 -23.69 39.29 -6.89
C ALA A 298 -22.37 38.48 -6.80
N SER A 299 -21.95 38.17 -5.56
CA SER A 299 -20.76 37.35 -5.32
C SER A 299 -20.89 35.99 -6.02
N THR A 300 -19.87 35.58 -6.77
CA THR A 300 -20.00 34.44 -7.70
C THR A 300 -19.93 33.07 -7.03
N ASN A 301 -19.34 32.96 -5.84
CA ASN A 301 -19.06 31.66 -5.19
C ASN A 301 -19.32 31.59 -3.66
N GLY A 302 -19.70 32.69 -2.98
CA GLY A 302 -19.97 32.68 -1.52
C GLY A 302 -18.75 32.54 -0.59
N GLU A 303 -17.55 32.28 -1.11
CA GLU A 303 -16.30 32.26 -0.32
C GLU A 303 -15.69 33.66 -0.23
N SER A 304 -15.18 34.05 0.94
CA SER A 304 -14.44 35.32 1.15
C SER A 304 -12.95 35.23 0.82
N PHE A 305 -12.40 34.01 0.77
CA PHE A 305 -10.97 33.74 0.63
C PHE A 305 -10.71 32.42 -0.09
N ILE A 306 -9.87 32.46 -1.13
CA ILE A 306 -9.45 31.29 -1.91
C ILE A 306 -8.22 30.66 -1.25
N ASP A 307 -8.44 29.54 -0.60
CA ASP A 307 -7.45 28.86 0.24
C ASP A 307 -6.47 28.00 -0.58
N GLY A 308 -5.20 28.42 -0.63
CA GLY A 308 -4.11 27.66 -1.24
C GLY A 308 -3.28 26.82 -0.26
N THR A 309 -3.71 26.72 1.00
CA THR A 309 -3.02 25.97 2.06
C THR A 309 -2.94 24.49 1.67
N GLN A 310 -1.73 23.97 1.55
CA GLN A 310 -1.49 22.61 1.05
C GLN A 310 -0.26 21.98 1.71
N ALA A 311 -0.26 20.67 1.89
CA ALA A 311 0.95 19.93 2.21
C ALA A 311 1.89 19.90 0.99
N ARG A 312 3.18 19.95 1.27
CA ARG A 312 4.24 19.57 0.34
C ARG A 312 5.07 18.46 0.94
N VAL A 313 5.34 17.43 0.15
CA VAL A 313 6.03 16.21 0.57
C VAL A 313 7.27 15.98 -0.29
N GLN A 314 8.34 15.50 0.32
CA GLN A 314 9.55 15.07 -0.37
C GLN A 314 9.98 13.71 0.20
N ALA A 315 10.40 12.78 -0.67
CA ALA A 315 10.95 11.48 -0.25
C ALA A 315 12.42 11.35 -0.69
N HIS A 316 13.23 10.78 0.19
CA HIS A 316 14.55 10.24 -0.14
C HIS A 316 14.40 8.76 -0.49
N VAL A 317 14.64 8.40 -1.74
CA VAL A 317 14.43 7.04 -2.25
C VAL A 317 15.77 6.36 -2.52
N GLN A 318 15.83 5.06 -2.24
CA GLN A 318 17.00 4.21 -2.49
C GLN A 318 17.57 4.39 -3.92
N ASP A 319 18.88 4.61 -4.01
CA ASP A 319 19.66 4.88 -5.23
C ASP A 319 19.08 6.00 -6.14
N ILE A 320 18.28 6.90 -5.58
CA ILE A 320 17.74 8.11 -6.24
C ILE A 320 18.06 9.36 -5.41
N GLY A 321 18.08 9.25 -4.09
CA GLY A 321 18.23 10.39 -3.18
C GLY A 321 16.92 11.15 -3.02
N TRP A 322 17.02 12.43 -2.62
CA TRP A 322 15.87 13.33 -2.49
C TRP A 322 15.24 13.64 -3.85
N GLN A 323 13.98 13.24 -4.04
CA GLN A 323 13.18 13.60 -5.21
C GLN A 323 12.67 15.05 -5.13
N GLY A 324 12.01 15.57 -6.17
CA GLY A 324 11.33 16.86 -6.12
C GLY A 324 10.19 16.91 -5.08
N TRP A 325 9.86 18.10 -4.60
CA TRP A 325 8.67 18.30 -3.76
C TRP A 325 7.40 18.09 -4.57
N VAL A 326 6.46 17.32 -4.04
CA VAL A 326 5.11 17.16 -4.58
C VAL A 326 4.08 17.82 -3.66
N THR A 327 2.90 18.14 -4.19
CA THR A 327 1.79 18.80 -3.47
C THR A 327 0.70 17.81 -3.05
N ASP A 328 -0.36 18.31 -2.41
CA ASP A 328 -1.50 17.52 -1.91
C ASP A 328 -1.95 16.38 -2.82
N GLY A 329 -2.03 15.19 -2.22
CA GLY A 329 -2.50 13.95 -2.84
C GLY A 329 -1.58 13.39 -3.91
N LYS A 330 -0.47 14.05 -4.25
CA LYS A 330 0.51 13.52 -5.21
C LYS A 330 1.50 12.57 -4.53
N THR A 331 2.01 11.63 -5.31
CA THR A 331 2.88 10.55 -4.84
C THR A 331 4.31 11.06 -4.64
N ALA A 332 4.80 11.04 -3.40
CA ALA A 332 6.24 11.11 -3.11
C ALA A 332 6.80 9.68 -2.99
N GLY A 333 7.94 9.39 -3.61
CA GLY A 333 8.51 8.03 -3.66
C GLY A 333 8.43 7.40 -5.05
N THR A 334 8.31 6.07 -5.10
CA THR A 334 8.11 5.30 -6.32
C THR A 334 7.18 4.11 -6.08
N THR A 335 6.21 3.86 -6.96
CA THR A 335 5.41 2.63 -6.95
C THR A 335 5.95 1.62 -7.97
N GLY A 336 5.89 0.32 -7.67
CA GLY A 336 6.23 -0.76 -8.61
C GLY A 336 7.72 -0.89 -8.99
N ARG A 337 8.60 0.01 -8.54
CA ARG A 337 10.05 0.01 -8.87
C ARG A 337 10.92 -0.74 -7.86
N SER A 338 10.32 -1.36 -6.84
CA SER A 338 11.00 -2.09 -5.76
C SER A 338 12.06 -1.29 -4.97
N LYS A 339 11.92 0.04 -4.91
CA LYS A 339 12.83 0.93 -4.17
C LYS A 339 12.14 1.43 -2.89
N ARG A 340 12.86 1.33 -1.76
CA ARG A 340 12.41 1.84 -0.45
C ARG A 340 12.51 3.37 -0.38
N ILE A 341 11.61 3.99 0.37
CA ILE A 341 11.85 5.29 1.01
C ILE A 341 12.78 5.07 2.21
N GLU A 342 13.74 5.97 2.38
CA GLU A 342 14.68 6.00 3.51
C GLU A 342 14.46 7.22 4.42
N ALA A 343 14.02 8.35 3.86
CA ALA A 343 13.65 9.56 4.62
C ALA A 343 12.49 10.34 3.98
N ILE A 344 11.75 11.12 4.77
CA ILE A 344 10.59 11.94 4.35
C ILE A 344 10.70 13.35 4.94
N ARG A 345 10.36 14.36 4.13
CA ARG A 345 10.08 15.73 4.58
C ARG A 345 8.64 16.08 4.26
N ILE A 346 7.98 16.79 5.17
CA ILE A 346 6.66 17.37 4.97
C ILE A 346 6.72 18.82 5.46
N LYS A 347 6.07 19.74 4.73
CA LYS A 347 5.82 21.12 5.18
C LYS A 347 4.45 21.57 4.71
N VAL A 348 3.84 22.52 5.40
CA VAL A 348 2.66 23.22 4.88
C VAL A 348 3.11 24.44 4.08
N ALA A 349 2.51 24.67 2.92
CA ALA A 349 2.75 25.83 2.07
C ALA A 349 1.48 26.70 2.00
N ASN A 350 1.67 28.01 1.90
CA ASN A 350 0.62 29.02 1.74
C ASN A 350 -0.42 29.11 2.89
N ALA A 351 -0.11 28.52 4.05
CA ALA A 351 -0.94 28.59 5.25
C ALA A 351 -1.21 30.03 5.68
N TYR A 352 -2.46 30.33 6.05
CA TYR A 352 -2.88 31.62 6.63
C TYR A 352 -3.00 31.59 8.17
N ALA A 353 -2.74 30.44 8.77
CA ALA A 353 -2.87 30.20 10.20
C ALA A 353 -1.59 29.60 10.77
N ASP A 354 -1.29 29.95 12.03
CA ASP A 354 -0.05 29.55 12.68
C ASP A 354 -0.08 28.06 13.07
N GLY A 355 1.07 27.41 13.00
CA GLY A 355 1.22 25.97 13.25
C GLY A 355 2.29 25.36 12.36
N ASP A 356 2.54 24.08 12.56
CA ASP A 356 3.46 23.31 11.72
C ASP A 356 2.91 21.90 11.46
N VAL A 357 3.58 21.15 10.60
CA VAL A 357 3.40 19.71 10.44
C VAL A 357 4.56 18.98 11.12
N GLU A 358 4.22 17.99 11.93
CA GLU A 358 5.16 17.06 12.52
C GLU A 358 5.03 15.68 11.88
N VAL A 359 6.16 15.02 11.66
CA VAL A 359 6.24 13.66 11.13
C VAL A 359 7.20 12.81 11.97
N ARG A 360 6.88 11.53 12.15
CA ARG A 360 7.82 10.51 12.63
C ARG A 360 7.74 9.24 11.79
N ALA A 361 8.80 8.46 11.81
CA ALA A 361 8.94 7.24 11.04
C ALA A 361 9.36 6.05 11.91
N HIS A 362 8.84 4.87 11.59
CA HIS A 362 9.39 3.60 12.01
C HIS A 362 10.45 3.16 11.01
N VAL A 363 11.70 3.03 11.46
CA VAL A 363 12.86 2.75 10.61
C VAL A 363 13.47 1.40 10.94
N GLN A 364 13.89 0.67 9.91
CA GLN A 364 14.53 -0.64 10.04
C GLN A 364 15.67 -0.67 11.08
N ASP A 365 15.60 -1.62 12.01
CA ASP A 365 16.51 -1.83 13.15
C ASP A 365 16.72 -0.59 14.06
N ILE A 366 15.81 0.39 14.01
CA ILE A 366 15.78 1.59 14.87
C ILE A 366 14.44 1.69 15.61
N GLY A 367 13.34 1.31 14.97
CA GLY A 367 12.00 1.49 15.49
C GLY A 367 11.45 2.91 15.23
N TRP A 368 10.47 3.33 16.01
CA TRP A 368 9.91 4.68 15.96
C TRP A 368 10.93 5.73 16.42
N GLN A 369 11.21 6.69 15.54
CA GLN A 369 11.96 7.89 15.87
C GLN A 369 11.08 8.93 16.59
N GLY A 370 11.72 9.96 17.17
CA GLY A 370 11.03 11.15 17.67
C GLY A 370 10.33 11.94 16.55
N TRP A 371 9.38 12.77 16.93
CA TRP A 371 8.73 13.73 16.03
C TRP A 371 9.73 14.77 15.53
N VAL A 372 9.65 15.11 14.25
CA VAL A 372 10.36 16.24 13.65
C VAL A 372 9.37 17.18 12.99
N THR A 373 9.68 18.48 13.03
CA THR A 373 8.91 19.56 12.41
C THR A 373 9.25 19.72 10.92
N SER A 374 8.64 20.69 10.23
CA SER A 374 8.92 20.96 8.80
C SER A 374 10.35 21.40 8.48
N ALA A 375 11.12 21.80 9.50
CA ALA A 375 12.55 22.09 9.39
C ALA A 375 13.42 20.81 9.27
N GLY A 376 12.90 19.65 9.68
CA GLY A 376 13.63 18.38 9.77
C GLY A 376 13.33 17.38 8.66
N TYR A 377 13.66 16.11 8.89
CA TYR A 377 13.19 14.96 8.12
C TYR A 377 13.07 13.72 9.02
N ALA A 378 12.05 12.90 8.80
CA ALA A 378 11.93 11.60 9.47
C ALA A 378 12.65 10.54 8.62
N GLY A 379 13.23 9.51 9.25
CA GLY A 379 13.99 8.46 8.58
C GLY A 379 15.51 8.59 8.74
N THR A 380 16.25 8.10 7.73
CA THR A 380 17.71 8.22 7.63
C THR A 380 18.15 8.40 6.18
N THR A 381 19.18 9.20 5.95
CA THR A 381 19.88 9.29 4.65
C THR A 381 21.21 8.54 4.72
N GLY A 382 21.67 7.95 3.61
CA GLY A 382 23.00 7.32 3.49
C GLY A 382 23.23 6.03 4.32
N ARG A 383 22.25 5.59 5.12
CA ARG A 383 22.35 4.40 6.00
C ARG A 383 21.76 3.12 5.42
N GLY A 384 21.14 3.17 4.23
CA GLY A 384 20.55 2.00 3.58
C GLY A 384 19.29 1.42 4.26
N LYS A 385 18.71 2.14 5.24
CA LYS A 385 17.59 1.67 6.05
C LYS A 385 16.25 2.16 5.50
N ARG A 386 15.30 1.23 5.35
CA ARG A 386 13.91 1.54 4.95
C ARG A 386 13.12 2.20 6.07
N ILE A 387 12.22 3.09 5.69
CA ILE A 387 11.01 3.38 6.47
C ILE A 387 10.01 2.24 6.25
N GLU A 388 9.32 1.83 7.31
CA GLU A 388 8.29 0.77 7.29
C GLU A 388 6.89 1.31 7.63
N ALA A 389 6.81 2.31 8.51
CA ALA A 389 5.59 3.04 8.86
C ALA A 389 5.86 4.51 9.17
N VAL A 390 4.82 5.35 9.13
CA VAL A 390 4.86 6.78 9.42
C VAL A 390 3.65 7.25 10.23
N GLU A 391 3.83 8.36 10.93
CA GLU A 391 2.75 9.17 11.49
C GLU A 391 2.98 10.65 11.14
N VAL A 392 1.91 11.37 10.86
CA VAL A 392 1.92 12.80 10.49
C VAL A 392 0.81 13.50 11.26
N ARG A 393 1.08 14.65 11.88
CA ARG A 393 0.09 15.47 12.57
C ARG A 393 0.35 16.95 12.34
N LEU A 394 -0.69 17.77 12.50
CA LEU A 394 -0.57 19.22 12.53
C LEU A 394 -0.44 19.72 13.98
N THR A 395 0.07 20.93 14.15
CA THR A 395 0.14 21.66 15.42
C THR A 395 -0.48 23.06 15.28
N GLY A 396 -0.64 23.78 16.39
CA GLY A 396 -1.17 25.15 16.38
C GLY A 396 -2.61 25.27 15.88
N GLU A 397 -2.93 26.40 15.25
CA GLU A 397 -4.23 26.67 14.63
C GLU A 397 -4.48 25.78 13.40
N LEU A 398 -3.43 25.39 12.67
CA LEU A 398 -3.55 24.44 11.54
C LEU A 398 -4.22 23.12 11.96
N ALA A 399 -3.94 22.60 13.16
CA ALA A 399 -4.58 21.39 13.68
C ALA A 399 -6.07 21.54 13.98
N LYS A 400 -6.54 22.78 14.23
CA LYS A 400 -7.96 23.10 14.43
C LYS A 400 -8.69 23.30 13.11
N LEU A 401 -8.00 23.84 12.11
CA LEU A 401 -8.56 24.20 10.80
C LEU A 401 -8.51 23.06 9.78
N TYR A 402 -7.61 22.09 9.94
CA TYR A 402 -7.43 20.98 9.00
C TYR A 402 -7.26 19.62 9.71
N ASP A 403 -7.61 18.59 8.97
CA ASP A 403 -7.10 17.22 9.12
C ASP A 403 -5.92 17.03 8.14
N VAL A 404 -4.84 16.39 8.59
CA VAL A 404 -3.77 15.94 7.67
C VAL A 404 -3.97 14.46 7.35
N TRP A 405 -4.43 14.17 6.13
CA TRP A 405 -4.65 12.82 5.64
C TRP A 405 -3.42 12.27 4.92
N TYR A 406 -3.06 11.02 5.17
CA TYR A 406 -1.93 10.36 4.54
C TYR A 406 -2.15 8.86 4.37
N ARG A 407 -1.46 8.26 3.38
CA ARG A 407 -1.40 6.81 3.19
C ARG A 407 -0.03 6.36 2.67
N ALA A 408 0.35 5.15 3.06
CA ALA A 408 1.59 4.50 2.65
C ALA A 408 1.36 3.56 1.46
N HIS A 409 2.31 3.49 0.53
CA HIS A 409 2.44 2.38 -0.42
C HIS A 409 3.51 1.42 0.11
N VAL A 410 3.11 0.23 0.54
CA VAL A 410 4.02 -0.77 1.11
C VAL A 410 4.31 -1.86 0.08
N GLN A 411 5.54 -2.36 0.08
CA GLN A 411 5.97 -3.52 -0.71
C GLN A 411 4.94 -4.65 -0.64
N THR A 412 4.60 -5.22 -1.81
CA THR A 412 3.70 -6.36 -2.03
C THR A 412 2.25 -6.22 -1.51
N ILE A 413 1.93 -5.17 -0.77
CA ILE A 413 0.57 -4.79 -0.39
C ILE A 413 -0.01 -3.77 -1.39
N GLY A 414 0.77 -2.75 -1.78
CA GLY A 414 0.29 -1.60 -2.54
C GLY A 414 -0.09 -0.42 -1.63
N TRP A 415 -0.99 0.44 -2.09
CA TRP A 415 -1.53 1.55 -1.29
C TRP A 415 -2.41 1.02 -0.15
N MET A 416 -2.04 1.32 1.08
CA MET A 416 -2.84 1.07 2.27
C MET A 416 -3.92 2.15 2.43
N ALA A 417 -4.86 1.97 3.37
CA ALA A 417 -5.94 2.94 3.56
C ALA A 417 -5.44 4.30 4.03
N TRP A 418 -6.25 5.33 3.76
CA TRP A 418 -6.06 6.67 4.31
C TRP A 418 -6.22 6.65 5.84
N THR A 419 -5.32 7.37 6.51
CA THR A 419 -5.36 7.68 7.94
C THR A 419 -5.11 9.18 8.13
N LYS A 420 -5.28 9.72 9.34
CA LYS A 420 -5.03 11.13 9.63
C LYS A 420 -4.53 11.41 11.05
N ASP A 421 -4.09 12.64 11.26
CA ASP A 421 -3.92 13.28 12.57
C ASP A 421 -3.15 12.44 13.62
N GLY A 422 -2.03 11.86 13.20
CA GLY A 422 -1.13 11.08 14.05
C GLY A 422 -1.43 9.60 14.15
N ALA A 423 -2.51 9.07 13.56
CA ALA A 423 -2.75 7.63 13.51
C ALA A 423 -1.87 6.96 12.45
N SER A 424 -1.14 5.89 12.82
CA SER A 424 -0.13 5.23 11.98
C SER A 424 -0.58 4.85 10.56
N ALA A 425 0.37 4.87 9.61
CA ALA A 425 0.26 4.32 8.26
C ALA A 425 1.46 3.41 7.94
N GLY A 426 1.25 2.28 7.25
CA GLY A 426 2.31 1.36 6.83
C GLY A 426 2.34 0.06 7.64
N THR A 427 3.52 -0.49 7.92
CA THR A 427 3.66 -1.74 8.70
C THR A 427 4.80 -1.69 9.71
N THR A 428 4.69 -2.42 10.82
CA THR A 428 5.83 -2.75 11.70
C THR A 428 6.01 -4.25 11.85
N GLY A 429 7.24 -4.70 12.10
CA GLY A 429 7.61 -6.11 12.23
C GLY A 429 7.60 -6.93 10.94
N ALA A 430 6.85 -6.49 9.91
CA ALA A 430 6.61 -7.25 8.67
C ALA A 430 7.84 -7.31 7.74
N SER A 431 8.84 -6.47 8.01
CA SER A 431 9.88 -6.08 7.04
C SER A 431 9.36 -5.44 5.75
N GLY A 432 8.09 -4.99 5.73
CA GLY A 432 7.48 -4.29 4.61
C GLY A 432 8.05 -2.89 4.47
N ARG A 433 8.86 -2.64 3.45
CA ARG A 433 9.33 -1.28 3.12
C ARG A 433 8.16 -0.43 2.62
N MET A 434 8.12 0.83 3.03
CA MET A 434 7.40 1.86 2.29
C MET A 434 8.17 2.18 1.00
N GLU A 435 7.46 2.27 -0.12
CA GLU A 435 8.00 2.65 -1.43
C GLU A 435 7.50 4.04 -1.88
N ALA A 436 6.30 4.42 -1.43
CA ALA A 436 5.73 5.75 -1.66
C ALA A 436 4.82 6.20 -0.49
N ILE A 437 4.52 7.49 -0.45
CA ILE A 437 3.56 8.14 0.45
C ILE A 437 2.74 9.16 -0.33
N GLN A 438 1.47 9.33 0.03
CA GLN A 438 0.64 10.48 -0.32
C GLN A 438 0.22 11.18 0.97
N VAL A 439 0.20 12.52 0.95
CA VAL A 439 -0.30 13.37 2.04
C VAL A 439 -1.15 14.46 1.42
N LEU A 440 -2.26 14.84 2.04
CA LEU A 440 -3.02 16.05 1.72
C LEU A 440 -3.62 16.69 2.97
N LEU A 441 -3.89 17.99 2.87
CA LEU A 441 -4.71 18.69 3.86
C LEU A 441 -6.19 18.68 3.43
N VAL A 442 -7.08 18.50 4.39
CA VAL A 442 -8.53 18.63 4.22
C VAL A 442 -9.04 19.54 5.33
N ARG A 443 -9.91 20.51 5.03
CA ARG A 443 -10.51 21.37 6.05
C ARG A 443 -11.23 20.54 7.12
N LYS A 444 -11.19 20.98 8.39
CA LYS A 444 -11.74 20.24 9.53
C LYS A 444 -13.22 19.92 9.29
N GLY A 445 -13.60 18.66 9.47
CA GLY A 445 -14.97 18.17 9.19
C GLY A 445 -15.27 17.91 7.71
N GLY A 446 -14.33 18.16 6.79
CA GLY A 446 -14.43 17.76 5.39
C GLY A 446 -14.40 16.24 5.21
N SER A 447 -14.89 15.77 4.06
CA SER A 447 -14.93 14.35 3.73
C SER A 447 -13.54 13.72 3.64
N ALA A 448 -13.43 12.44 3.99
CA ALA A 448 -12.21 11.67 3.80
C ALA A 448 -11.84 11.61 2.30
N PRO A 449 -10.53 11.54 1.95
CA PRO A 449 -10.10 11.39 0.56
C PRO A 449 -10.60 10.08 -0.06
N SER A 450 -10.81 10.06 -1.38
CA SER A 450 -11.33 8.87 -2.08
C SER A 450 -10.50 7.61 -1.79
N ALA A 451 -11.20 6.49 -1.63
CA ALA A 451 -10.60 5.16 -1.50
C ALA A 451 -9.99 4.62 -2.81
N ASP A 452 -10.14 5.34 -3.92
CA ASP A 452 -9.59 4.93 -5.21
C ASP A 452 -8.10 4.58 -5.15
N GLY A 453 -7.79 3.41 -5.72
CA GLY A 453 -6.44 2.85 -5.78
C GLY A 453 -5.91 2.28 -4.46
N GLN A 454 -6.70 2.23 -3.37
CA GLN A 454 -6.35 1.43 -2.19
C GLN A 454 -6.39 -0.07 -2.51
N ALA A 455 -5.45 -0.82 -1.93
CA ALA A 455 -5.40 -2.29 -1.98
C ALA A 455 -5.94 -2.94 -0.69
N THR A 456 -6.21 -2.14 0.35
CA THR A 456 -6.71 -2.61 1.64
C THR A 456 -7.40 -1.48 2.41
N GLU A 457 -8.47 -1.82 3.14
CA GLU A 457 -9.18 -0.97 4.11
C GLU A 457 -8.38 -0.67 5.39
N ILE A 458 -7.19 -1.25 5.55
CA ILE A 458 -6.35 -1.09 6.75
C ILE A 458 -5.22 -0.12 6.42
N SER A 459 -5.09 0.97 7.19
CA SER A 459 -4.01 1.95 7.02
C SER A 459 -2.68 1.48 7.61
N PHE A 460 -2.74 0.68 8.68
CA PHE A 460 -1.59 0.21 9.44
C PHE A 460 -1.79 -1.15 10.09
N PHE A 461 -0.71 -1.95 10.17
CA PHE A 461 -0.64 -3.05 11.12
C PHE A 461 0.77 -3.32 11.66
N SER A 462 0.84 -3.78 12.90
CA SER A 462 1.98 -4.50 13.46
C SER A 462 1.88 -5.99 13.17
N THR A 463 3.01 -6.64 12.90
CA THR A 463 3.07 -8.09 12.68
C THR A 463 2.92 -8.84 14.00
N PRO A 464 2.00 -9.80 14.11
CA PRO A 464 1.90 -10.63 15.30
C PRO A 464 3.04 -11.65 15.37
N ASP A 465 3.50 -11.92 16.58
CA ASP A 465 4.51 -12.94 16.87
C ASP A 465 3.92 -14.35 16.70
N VAL A 466 4.65 -15.28 16.08
CA VAL A 466 4.30 -16.71 16.17
C VAL A 466 4.99 -17.33 17.38
N ILE A 467 4.21 -17.68 18.40
CA ILE A 467 4.69 -18.33 19.62
C ILE A 467 4.34 -19.82 19.59
N TYR A 468 5.33 -20.69 19.79
CA TYR A 468 5.15 -22.14 19.73
C TYR A 468 6.00 -22.90 20.75
N THR A 469 5.51 -24.07 21.16
CA THR A 469 6.22 -25.00 22.08
C THR A 469 6.27 -26.41 21.50
N ALA A 470 7.28 -27.17 21.92
CA ALA A 470 7.45 -28.58 21.63
C ALA A 470 7.29 -29.40 22.89
N HIS A 471 6.59 -30.54 22.81
CA HIS A 471 6.66 -31.61 23.79
C HIS A 471 7.53 -32.73 23.23
N SER A 472 8.70 -32.96 23.82
CA SER A 472 9.68 -33.95 23.35
C SER A 472 9.77 -35.14 24.29
N LYS A 473 9.99 -36.34 23.74
CA LYS A 473 10.21 -37.57 24.52
C LYS A 473 11.35 -37.40 25.53
N ASP A 474 11.14 -37.87 26.75
CA ASP A 474 12.06 -37.81 27.90
C ASP A 474 12.45 -36.37 28.33
N VAL A 475 11.72 -35.35 27.87
CA VAL A 475 11.92 -33.93 28.21
C VAL A 475 10.61 -33.26 28.64
N GLY A 476 9.48 -33.64 28.04
CA GLY A 476 8.19 -32.98 28.25
C GLY A 476 8.08 -31.68 27.46
N TRP A 477 7.21 -30.77 27.92
CA TRP A 477 7.04 -29.44 27.33
C TRP A 477 8.28 -28.57 27.53
N GLN A 478 8.86 -28.10 26.42
CA GLN A 478 9.96 -27.16 26.40
C GLN A 478 9.45 -25.71 26.39
N GLY A 479 10.28 -24.78 26.87
CA GLY A 479 9.94 -23.35 26.89
C GLY A 479 9.63 -22.77 25.51
N ALA A 480 8.78 -21.75 25.49
CA ALA A 480 8.28 -21.13 24.27
C ALA A 480 9.39 -20.64 23.31
N ARG A 481 9.06 -20.67 22.03
CA ARG A 481 9.88 -20.20 20.92
C ARG A 481 9.07 -19.21 20.09
N LYS A 482 9.79 -18.30 19.44
CA LYS A 482 9.25 -17.19 18.66
C LYS A 482 9.92 -17.19 17.28
N ASP A 483 9.14 -16.90 16.24
CA ASP A 483 9.56 -16.51 14.89
C ASP A 483 10.86 -17.13 14.35
N GLY A 484 10.81 -18.43 14.06
CA GLY A 484 11.90 -19.17 13.42
C GLY A 484 12.94 -19.76 14.37
N ALA A 485 12.85 -19.51 15.68
CA ALA A 485 13.67 -20.18 16.69
C ALA A 485 13.35 -21.69 16.78
N THR A 486 14.35 -22.53 17.08
CA THR A 486 14.16 -23.99 17.15
C THR A 486 13.33 -24.41 18.37
N ALA A 487 12.18 -25.06 18.15
CA ALA A 487 11.44 -25.80 19.17
C ALA A 487 11.67 -27.31 18.99
N GLY A 488 11.90 -28.05 20.08
CA GLY A 488 12.28 -29.47 20.04
C GLY A 488 13.76 -29.70 20.33
N THR A 489 14.33 -30.77 19.76
CA THR A 489 15.77 -31.07 19.78
C THR A 489 16.24 -31.56 18.41
N THR A 490 17.53 -31.46 18.09
CA THR A 490 18.07 -31.91 16.80
C THR A 490 19.14 -32.98 17.02
N GLY A 491 18.97 -34.18 16.46
CA GLY A 491 19.96 -35.25 16.51
C GLY A 491 20.11 -35.95 17.87
N GLN A 492 19.24 -35.66 18.83
CA GLN A 492 19.27 -36.25 20.18
C GLN A 492 18.42 -37.53 20.31
N SER A 493 17.81 -38.02 19.22
CA SER A 493 16.85 -39.15 19.23
C SER A 493 15.62 -38.91 20.12
N ARG A 494 15.31 -37.64 20.41
CA ARG A 494 14.17 -37.19 21.20
C ARG A 494 13.10 -36.64 20.25
N ARG A 495 12.27 -37.56 19.76
CA ARG A 495 11.08 -37.27 18.94
C ARG A 495 10.16 -36.25 19.62
N LEU A 496 9.50 -35.43 18.80
CA LEU A 496 8.30 -34.70 19.19
C LEU A 496 7.16 -35.68 19.45
N GLU A 497 6.31 -35.36 20.42
CA GLU A 497 5.06 -36.08 20.71
C GLU A 497 3.86 -35.14 20.62
N ALA A 498 4.04 -33.86 20.93
CA ALA A 498 3.03 -32.81 20.74
C ALA A 498 3.64 -31.42 20.48
N MET A 499 2.81 -30.47 20.06
CA MET A 499 3.14 -29.05 19.86
C MET A 499 1.95 -28.14 20.20
N THR A 500 2.24 -26.88 20.51
CA THR A 500 1.27 -25.78 20.41
C THR A 500 1.84 -24.66 19.55
N ILE A 501 0.98 -23.89 18.88
CA ILE A 501 1.32 -22.74 18.05
C ILE A 501 0.21 -21.70 18.28
N LYS A 502 0.55 -20.43 18.50
CA LYS A 502 -0.41 -19.33 18.62
C LYS A 502 0.16 -18.05 18.02
N LEU A 503 -0.72 -17.13 17.65
CA LEU A 503 -0.32 -15.75 17.39
C LEU A 503 -0.44 -14.93 18.69
N THR A 504 0.45 -13.96 18.88
CA THR A 504 0.35 -12.99 19.99
C THR A 504 0.82 -11.61 19.56
N GLY A 505 0.16 -10.55 20.04
CA GLY A 505 0.36 -9.20 19.51
C GLY A 505 -0.30 -9.03 18.14
N GLY A 506 0.05 -7.95 17.44
CA GLY A 506 -0.65 -7.49 16.24
C GLY A 506 -1.82 -6.55 16.57
N GLU A 507 -2.31 -5.83 15.56
CA GLU A 507 -3.48 -4.95 15.69
C GLU A 507 -4.78 -5.74 15.53
N ASP A 508 -5.85 -5.33 16.22
CA ASP A 508 -7.21 -5.91 16.10
C ASP A 508 -7.73 -5.93 14.65
N ALA A 509 -7.22 -5.02 13.80
CA ALA A 509 -7.51 -4.96 12.36
C ALA A 509 -7.12 -6.26 11.61
N LEU A 510 -6.11 -7.01 12.08
CA LEU A 510 -5.67 -8.28 11.50
C LEU A 510 -6.45 -9.48 12.07
N SER A 511 -7.79 -9.43 12.01
CA SER A 511 -8.66 -10.54 12.44
C SER A 511 -8.23 -11.90 11.87
N GLY A 512 -8.37 -12.97 12.67
CA GLY A 512 -7.97 -14.32 12.28
C GLY A 512 -7.14 -15.04 13.35
N GLY A 513 -6.37 -16.03 12.94
CA GLY A 513 -5.54 -16.85 13.83
C GLY A 513 -4.66 -17.83 13.06
N ILE A 514 -4.12 -18.82 13.78
CA ILE A 514 -3.27 -19.87 13.25
C ILE A 514 -3.87 -21.25 13.54
N SER A 515 -4.05 -22.05 12.49
CA SER A 515 -4.61 -23.40 12.58
C SER A 515 -3.61 -24.45 12.11
N TYR A 516 -3.50 -25.54 12.86
CA TYR A 516 -2.49 -26.56 12.64
C TYR A 516 -2.98 -27.95 13.02
N ARG A 517 -2.29 -28.98 12.53
CA ARG A 517 -2.55 -30.38 12.88
C ARG A 517 -1.30 -31.23 12.79
N ALA A 518 -1.29 -32.33 13.53
CA ALA A 518 -0.21 -33.30 13.57
C ALA A 518 -0.59 -34.61 12.85
N HIS A 519 0.41 -35.26 12.24
CA HIS A 519 0.37 -36.66 11.84
C HIS A 519 1.10 -37.48 12.91
N VAL A 520 0.38 -38.36 13.61
CA VAL A 520 0.88 -39.10 14.78
C VAL A 520 0.98 -40.58 14.46
N GLN A 521 2.06 -41.22 14.91
CA GLN A 521 2.29 -42.66 14.75
C GLN A 521 1.09 -43.50 15.22
N GLY A 522 0.56 -44.34 14.33
CA GLY A 522 -0.58 -45.23 14.62
C GLY A 522 -1.94 -44.55 14.72
N THR A 523 -2.01 -43.24 14.48
CA THR A 523 -3.26 -42.45 14.43
C THR A 523 -3.47 -41.79 13.07
N GLY A 524 -2.39 -41.41 12.38
CA GLY A 524 -2.45 -40.63 11.15
C GLY A 524 -2.67 -39.14 11.44
N TRP A 525 -3.29 -38.43 10.49
CA TRP A 525 -3.65 -37.01 10.65
C TRP A 525 -4.75 -36.83 11.69
N GLN A 526 -4.48 -36.03 12.71
CA GLN A 526 -5.48 -35.54 13.65
C GLN A 526 -6.32 -34.39 13.03
N GLY A 527 -7.38 -34.00 13.74
CA GLY A 527 -8.16 -32.81 13.41
C GLY A 527 -7.32 -31.52 13.46
N TRP A 528 -7.82 -30.48 12.79
CA TRP A 528 -7.26 -29.13 12.91
C TRP A 528 -7.59 -28.55 14.29
N VAL A 529 -6.58 -27.98 14.94
CA VAL A 529 -6.72 -27.19 16.16
C VAL A 529 -6.33 -25.74 15.87
N SER A 530 -6.61 -24.84 16.81
CA SER A 530 -6.33 -23.40 16.71
C SER A 530 -5.54 -22.90 17.91
N ASP A 531 -4.83 -21.79 17.73
CA ASP A 531 -4.23 -20.90 18.74
C ASP A 531 -4.02 -21.49 20.14
N GLY A 532 -2.84 -22.08 20.36
CA GLY A 532 -2.37 -22.56 21.66
C GLY A 532 -2.89 -23.94 22.06
N SER A 533 -3.85 -24.50 21.33
CA SER A 533 -4.34 -25.88 21.52
C SER A 533 -3.26 -26.93 21.27
N ILE A 534 -3.38 -28.11 21.88
CA ILE A 534 -2.41 -29.20 21.70
C ILE A 534 -2.70 -29.96 20.39
N ALA A 535 -1.71 -30.03 19.50
CA ALA A 535 -1.67 -31.00 18.40
C ALA A 535 -0.64 -32.08 18.73
N GLY A 536 -0.99 -33.36 18.54
CA GLY A 536 -0.18 -34.51 18.94
C GLY A 536 -0.77 -35.29 20.11
N THR A 537 0.09 -35.90 20.93
CA THR A 537 -0.27 -36.66 22.14
C THR A 537 0.77 -36.47 23.24
N THR A 538 0.36 -36.26 24.48
CA THR A 538 1.25 -36.31 25.65
C THR A 538 1.06 -37.63 26.40
N GLY A 539 2.15 -38.20 26.94
CA GLY A 539 2.11 -39.42 27.77
C GLY A 539 1.79 -40.74 27.05
N GLN A 540 1.46 -40.73 25.76
CA GLN A 540 1.11 -41.93 24.98
C GLN A 540 2.30 -42.60 24.28
N ALA A 541 3.52 -42.05 24.41
CA ALA A 541 4.75 -42.52 23.76
C ALA A 541 4.68 -42.61 22.21
N ARG A 542 3.74 -41.90 21.57
CA ARG A 542 3.60 -41.82 20.11
C ARG A 542 4.36 -40.61 19.57
N ARG A 543 5.15 -40.82 18.52
CA ARG A 543 5.85 -39.72 17.82
C ARG A 543 4.90 -38.92 16.94
N LEU A 544 5.19 -37.62 16.80
CA LEU A 544 4.85 -36.87 15.61
C LEU A 544 5.75 -37.32 14.44
N GLU A 545 5.16 -37.47 13.27
CA GLU A 545 5.88 -37.80 12.02
C GLU A 545 5.86 -36.61 11.06
N ALA A 546 4.75 -35.87 11.02
CA ALA A 546 4.59 -34.65 10.23
C ALA A 546 3.60 -33.66 10.88
N PHE A 547 3.54 -32.43 10.38
CA PHE A 547 2.56 -31.42 10.75
C PHE A 547 2.23 -30.48 9.58
N GLN A 548 1.11 -29.76 9.69
CA GLN A 548 0.66 -28.73 8.75
C GLN A 548 0.22 -27.50 9.55
N VAL A 549 0.46 -26.29 9.03
CA VAL A 549 0.14 -25.00 9.66
C VAL A 549 -0.40 -24.05 8.60
N LYS A 550 -1.50 -23.34 8.88
CA LYS A 550 -2.11 -22.35 7.99
C LYS A 550 -2.67 -21.18 8.79
N LEU A 551 -2.76 -20.01 8.16
CA LEU A 551 -3.47 -18.86 8.72
C LEU A 551 -4.97 -18.92 8.42
N THR A 552 -5.76 -18.19 9.19
CA THR A 552 -7.20 -17.97 8.99
C THR A 552 -7.51 -16.47 9.06
N GLY A 553 -8.70 -16.05 8.59
CA GLY A 553 -9.13 -14.64 8.67
C GLY A 553 -8.38 -13.66 7.76
N ALA A 554 -8.41 -12.37 8.10
CA ALA A 554 -7.76 -11.29 7.38
C ALA A 554 -6.23 -11.38 7.37
N ILE A 555 -5.60 -11.85 8.46
CA ILE A 555 -4.13 -12.02 8.50
C ILE A 555 -3.60 -12.91 7.36
N ALA A 556 -4.36 -13.93 6.94
CA ALA A 556 -4.01 -14.80 5.82
C ALA A 556 -3.97 -14.08 4.45
N LYS A 557 -4.50 -12.85 4.34
CA LYS A 557 -4.37 -12.01 3.14
C LYS A 557 -2.99 -11.36 3.05
N PHE A 558 -2.42 -10.95 4.19
CA PHE A 558 -1.17 -10.19 4.26
C PHE A 558 0.06 -11.05 4.48
N PHE A 559 -0.09 -12.22 5.11
CA PHE A 559 1.03 -13.07 5.48
C PHE A 559 0.92 -14.48 4.89
N ASP A 560 2.08 -15.09 4.70
CA ASP A 560 2.26 -16.53 4.59
C ASP A 560 2.85 -17.06 5.91
N VAL A 561 2.33 -18.18 6.41
CA VAL A 561 2.97 -18.90 7.52
C VAL A 561 3.93 -19.92 6.92
N VAL A 562 5.21 -19.82 7.29
CA VAL A 562 6.28 -20.67 6.78
C VAL A 562 6.92 -21.45 7.92
N TYR A 563 7.14 -22.75 7.69
CA TYR A 563 7.58 -23.69 8.72
C TYR A 563 8.39 -24.85 8.13
N GLN A 564 9.18 -25.50 8.98
CA GLN A 564 10.01 -26.66 8.60
C GLN A 564 10.15 -27.64 9.77
N ALA A 565 10.43 -28.90 9.45
CA ALA A 565 10.71 -29.97 10.41
C ALA A 565 12.19 -30.37 10.37
N HIS A 566 12.74 -30.71 11.54
CA HIS A 566 13.92 -31.56 11.64
C HIS A 566 13.46 -33.00 11.81
N VAL A 567 13.80 -33.88 10.88
CA VAL A 567 13.38 -35.28 10.86
C VAL A 567 14.54 -36.20 11.20
N GLN A 568 14.25 -37.21 12.02
CA GLN A 568 15.16 -38.29 12.41
C GLN A 568 15.84 -38.90 11.18
N ASN A 569 17.17 -39.00 11.22
CA ASN A 569 18.02 -39.53 10.14
C ASN A 569 17.93 -38.77 8.78
N VAL A 570 17.34 -37.57 8.76
CA VAL A 570 17.23 -36.71 7.57
C VAL A 570 17.83 -35.33 7.83
N GLY A 571 17.61 -34.75 9.02
CA GLY A 571 18.02 -33.38 9.35
C GLY A 571 16.87 -32.38 9.12
N TRP A 572 17.22 -31.09 8.99
CA TRP A 572 16.25 -30.06 8.60
C TRP A 572 15.81 -30.26 7.15
N GLN A 573 14.51 -30.44 6.95
CA GLN A 573 13.88 -30.34 5.63
C GLN A 573 13.64 -28.87 5.27
N SER A 574 13.41 -28.59 4.00
CA SER A 574 13.09 -27.25 3.50
C SER A 574 11.89 -26.59 4.19
N TRP A 575 11.86 -25.26 4.14
CA TRP A 575 10.67 -24.49 4.49
C TRP A 575 9.51 -24.81 3.53
N VAL A 576 8.36 -25.07 4.12
CA VAL A 576 7.06 -25.20 3.46
C VAL A 576 6.12 -24.14 4.00
N SER A 577 4.96 -23.94 3.36
CA SER A 577 4.03 -22.86 3.70
C SER A 577 2.57 -23.30 3.72
N ASN A 578 1.71 -22.54 4.41
CA ASN A 578 0.26 -22.50 4.21
C ASN A 578 -0.45 -23.86 4.01
N GLY A 579 -0.27 -24.79 4.94
CA GLY A 579 -0.91 -26.10 4.93
C GLY A 579 -0.15 -27.19 4.17
N GLN A 580 1.01 -26.90 3.58
CA GLN A 580 1.93 -27.93 3.06
C GLN A 580 2.49 -28.82 4.19
N VAL A 581 2.91 -30.05 3.87
CA VAL A 581 3.38 -31.00 4.89
C VAL A 581 4.83 -30.72 5.27
N ALA A 582 5.11 -30.50 6.55
CA ALA A 582 6.47 -30.54 7.11
C ALA A 582 6.66 -31.86 7.89
N GLY A 583 7.77 -32.56 7.66
CA GLY A 583 8.00 -33.90 8.21
C GLY A 583 7.79 -35.01 7.17
N THR A 584 7.43 -36.21 7.63
CA THR A 584 7.17 -37.37 6.75
C THR A 584 5.84 -38.06 7.07
N VAL A 585 5.15 -38.53 6.02
CA VAL A 585 3.96 -39.37 6.13
C VAL A 585 4.30 -40.75 5.55
N GLY A 586 3.98 -41.82 6.27
CA GLY A 586 4.18 -43.21 5.82
C GLY A 586 5.63 -43.73 5.86
N ARG A 587 6.63 -42.90 6.21
CA ARG A 587 8.05 -43.31 6.32
C ARG A 587 8.46 -43.80 7.72
N ALA A 588 7.56 -43.74 8.70
CA ALA A 588 7.80 -44.10 10.10
C ALA A 588 8.94 -43.32 10.81
N LEU A 589 9.39 -42.19 10.25
CA LEU A 589 10.42 -41.33 10.84
C LEU A 589 9.79 -40.30 11.78
N ALA A 590 10.47 -40.02 12.90
CA ALA A 590 10.05 -38.98 13.83
C ALA A 590 10.45 -37.58 13.36
N ALA A 591 9.58 -36.59 13.58
CA ALA A 591 10.02 -35.22 13.72
C ALA A 591 10.67 -35.05 15.12
N GLU A 592 11.80 -34.33 15.22
CA GLU A 592 12.52 -34.06 16.48
C GLU A 592 12.47 -32.58 16.88
N ALA A 593 12.41 -31.68 15.89
CA ALA A 593 12.26 -30.25 16.08
C ALA A 593 11.47 -29.60 14.95
N PHE A 594 11.03 -28.37 15.17
CA PHE A 594 10.37 -27.54 14.17
C PHE A 594 10.66 -26.04 14.35
N LYS A 595 10.36 -25.27 13.31
CA LYS A 595 10.42 -23.80 13.28
C LYS A 595 9.18 -23.27 12.56
N VAL A 596 8.66 -22.13 12.98
CA VAL A 596 7.50 -21.43 12.37
C VAL A 596 7.77 -19.93 12.41
N LYS A 597 7.41 -19.19 11.37
CA LYS A 597 7.38 -17.72 11.37
C LYS A 597 6.35 -17.22 10.35
N LEU A 598 5.96 -15.95 10.46
CA LEU A 598 5.26 -15.26 9.38
C LEU A 598 6.26 -14.62 8.42
N VAL A 599 5.84 -14.45 7.16
CA VAL A 599 6.47 -13.52 6.20
C VAL A 599 5.38 -12.77 5.45
N LEU A 600 5.66 -11.52 5.07
CA LEU A 600 4.73 -10.74 4.26
C LEU A 600 4.52 -11.43 2.90
N LYS A 601 3.26 -11.59 2.49
CA LYS A 601 2.88 -12.29 1.27
C LYS A 601 3.50 -11.63 0.05
N GLY A 602 4.04 -12.44 -0.85
CA GLY A 602 4.74 -11.98 -2.05
C GLY A 602 6.16 -11.42 -1.80
N ALA A 603 6.64 -11.34 -0.56
CA ALA A 603 8.03 -10.97 -0.30
C ALA A 603 8.97 -12.09 -0.77
N SER A 604 9.79 -11.81 -1.79
CA SER A 604 10.67 -12.78 -2.42
C SER A 604 11.75 -13.33 -1.46
N SER A 605 11.52 -14.49 -0.81
CA SER A 605 12.54 -15.50 -0.42
C SER A 605 12.07 -16.62 0.55
N VAL A 606 10.88 -17.23 0.37
CA VAL A 606 10.56 -18.47 1.14
C VAL A 606 9.81 -19.60 0.41
N VAL A 607 9.53 -19.49 -0.89
CA VAL A 607 8.82 -20.55 -1.64
C VAL A 607 9.51 -20.91 -2.96
N ALA A 608 10.66 -21.59 -2.85
CA ALA A 608 11.24 -22.41 -3.92
C ALA A 608 12.38 -23.32 -3.41
N SER A 609 12.05 -24.58 -3.04
CA SER A 609 12.86 -25.81 -3.16
C SER A 609 12.54 -26.83 -2.06
N GLY A 610 11.85 -27.94 -2.38
CA GLY A 610 11.63 -29.04 -1.43
C GLY A 610 10.24 -29.68 -1.46
N LEU A 611 9.78 -30.16 -2.63
CA LEU A 611 8.59 -31.01 -2.70
C LEU A 611 8.98 -32.47 -2.42
N ASP A 612 9.29 -32.79 -1.15
CA ASP A 612 9.63 -34.14 -0.68
C ASP A 612 8.39 -35.07 -0.55
N TYR A 613 7.30 -34.71 -1.22
CA TYR A 613 6.06 -35.49 -1.29
C TYR A 613 5.53 -35.45 -2.72
N CYS A 614 4.86 -36.52 -3.15
CA CYS A 614 4.19 -36.53 -4.45
C CYS A 614 2.95 -35.62 -4.40
N TRP A 615 3.19 -34.33 -4.58
CA TRP A 615 2.19 -33.27 -4.47
C TRP A 615 1.02 -33.47 -5.44
N LEU A 616 1.27 -34.15 -6.57
CA LEU A 616 0.26 -34.60 -7.52
C LEU A 616 -0.85 -35.44 -6.86
N LYS A 617 -0.50 -36.34 -5.93
CA LYS A 617 -1.47 -37.17 -5.18
C LYS A 617 -2.38 -36.36 -4.25
N SER A 618 -1.94 -35.17 -3.84
CA SER A 618 -2.68 -34.22 -3.00
C SER A 618 -3.29 -33.05 -3.79
N SER A 619 -3.07 -32.98 -5.10
CA SER A 619 -3.59 -31.89 -5.93
C SER A 619 -5.10 -32.07 -6.12
N PRO A 620 -5.95 -31.08 -5.75
CA PRO A 620 -7.40 -31.17 -5.99
C PRO A 620 -7.75 -31.16 -7.49
N TYR A 621 -6.78 -30.80 -8.34
CA TYR A 621 -6.90 -30.77 -9.79
C TYR A 621 -6.49 -32.11 -10.44
N TRP A 622 -5.90 -33.05 -9.68
CA TRP A 622 -5.56 -34.38 -10.16
C TRP A 622 -6.55 -35.44 -9.68
N SER A 623 -7.06 -36.24 -10.62
CA SER A 623 -8.08 -37.26 -10.38
C SER A 623 -7.69 -38.65 -10.91
N GLY A 624 -6.49 -38.78 -11.49
CA GLY A 624 -5.96 -40.04 -12.00
C GLY A 624 -5.27 -40.87 -10.92
N GLN A 625 -4.95 -42.12 -11.23
CA GLN A 625 -4.17 -42.95 -10.30
C GLN A 625 -2.73 -42.44 -10.20
N VAL A 626 -2.22 -42.36 -8.95
CA VAL A 626 -0.83 -41.96 -8.67
C VAL A 626 -0.12 -43.08 -7.91
N LYS A 627 1.00 -43.55 -8.47
CA LYS A 627 1.98 -44.42 -7.82
C LYS A 627 3.18 -43.58 -7.35
N VAL A 628 3.83 -44.02 -6.27
CA VAL A 628 5.08 -43.44 -5.80
C VAL A 628 6.02 -44.60 -5.52
N LEU A 629 7.06 -44.73 -6.33
CA LEU A 629 8.04 -45.81 -6.24
C LEU A 629 9.42 -45.22 -6.48
N LEU A 630 9.96 -44.58 -5.45
CA LEU A 630 11.13 -43.74 -5.61
C LEU A 630 12.40 -44.56 -5.88
N MET A 631 13.24 -44.04 -6.75
CA MET A 631 14.57 -44.52 -7.03
C MET A 631 15.44 -44.41 -5.77
N ASN A 632 16.24 -45.45 -5.55
CA ASN A 632 17.21 -45.58 -4.48
C ASN A 632 18.66 -45.26 -4.94
N LYS A 633 18.88 -45.14 -6.25
CA LYS A 633 20.15 -44.83 -6.92
C LYS A 633 19.90 -44.32 -8.35
N HIS A 634 20.98 -43.96 -9.05
CA HIS A 634 20.98 -43.40 -10.41
C HIS A 634 20.16 -42.10 -10.54
N TYR A 635 20.24 -41.28 -9.50
CA TYR A 635 19.82 -39.88 -9.45
C TYR A 635 20.79 -39.14 -8.50
N SER A 636 20.84 -37.81 -8.57
CA SER A 636 21.64 -36.99 -7.66
C SER A 636 20.73 -36.23 -6.70
N LYS A 637 21.10 -36.15 -5.41
CA LYS A 637 20.31 -35.42 -4.41
C LYS A 637 20.43 -33.92 -4.59
N GLY A 638 19.32 -33.21 -4.47
CA GLY A 638 19.23 -31.77 -4.69
C GLY A 638 19.45 -31.38 -6.16
N ARG A 639 19.54 -30.06 -6.38
CA ARG A 639 19.84 -29.41 -7.67
C ARG A 639 20.95 -28.36 -7.51
N TYR A 640 21.99 -28.69 -6.75
CA TYR A 640 23.13 -27.81 -6.52
C TYR A 640 24.37 -28.34 -7.24
N ASP A 641 25.01 -27.49 -8.03
CA ASP A 641 26.30 -27.75 -8.64
C ASP A 641 27.14 -26.46 -8.72
N ALA A 642 28.19 -26.38 -7.89
CA ALA A 642 29.10 -25.25 -7.87
C ALA A 642 29.81 -25.01 -9.22
N SER A 643 29.99 -26.04 -10.04
CA SER A 643 30.66 -25.95 -11.35
C SER A 643 29.76 -25.40 -12.46
N HIS A 644 28.44 -25.37 -12.27
CA HIS A 644 27.46 -24.91 -13.26
C HIS A 644 26.59 -23.73 -12.79
N GLY A 645 27.01 -23.01 -11.74
CA GLY A 645 26.36 -21.77 -11.28
C GLY A 645 25.74 -21.84 -9.87
N GLY A 646 25.91 -22.95 -9.15
CA GLY A 646 25.45 -23.10 -7.78
C GLY A 646 24.06 -23.73 -7.69
N GLN A 647 23.07 -22.98 -7.17
CA GLN A 647 21.72 -23.50 -6.98
C GLN A 647 20.90 -23.39 -8.27
N HIS A 648 20.49 -24.53 -8.83
CA HIS A 648 19.60 -24.60 -9.98
C HIS A 648 18.12 -24.61 -9.53
N VAL A 649 17.26 -24.22 -10.47
CA VAL A 649 15.79 -24.23 -10.33
C VAL A 649 15.19 -24.94 -11.53
N ILE A 650 13.99 -25.49 -11.41
CA ILE A 650 13.28 -26.09 -12.55
C ILE A 650 12.88 -24.96 -13.51
N ARG A 651 13.30 -25.07 -14.77
CA ARG A 651 13.05 -24.09 -15.84
C ARG A 651 12.19 -24.64 -16.99
N GLN A 652 12.17 -25.96 -17.16
CA GLN A 652 11.51 -26.64 -18.27
C GLN A 652 11.12 -28.08 -17.89
N ILE A 653 10.31 -28.71 -18.75
CA ILE A 653 9.95 -30.12 -18.70
C ILE A 653 10.53 -30.81 -19.94
N VAL A 654 11.19 -31.96 -19.76
CA VAL A 654 11.64 -32.82 -20.87
C VAL A 654 10.69 -34.00 -21.01
N ILE A 655 10.20 -34.21 -22.23
CA ILE A 655 9.27 -35.27 -22.60
C ILE A 655 10.06 -36.43 -23.19
N HIS A 656 9.77 -37.63 -22.68
CA HIS A 656 10.36 -38.90 -23.10
C HIS A 656 9.27 -39.93 -23.41
N HIS A 657 9.68 -41.02 -24.07
CA HIS A 657 8.94 -42.28 -24.12
C HIS A 657 9.91 -43.43 -23.78
N ASN A 658 9.42 -44.48 -23.12
CA ASN A 658 10.28 -45.52 -22.55
C ASN A 658 10.63 -46.68 -23.50
N GLU A 659 10.50 -46.44 -24.82
CA GLU A 659 10.77 -47.39 -25.92
C GLU A 659 10.00 -48.72 -25.88
N GLY A 660 8.95 -48.79 -25.07
CA GLY A 660 8.04 -49.92 -24.95
C GLY A 660 6.82 -49.55 -24.13
N ASN A 661 6.13 -50.54 -23.55
CA ASN A 661 4.97 -50.31 -22.69
C ASN A 661 5.32 -50.62 -21.21
N LEU A 662 6.31 -49.91 -20.64
CA LEU A 662 6.73 -50.14 -19.25
C LEU A 662 5.81 -49.43 -18.24
N THR A 663 5.52 -50.11 -17.13
CA THR A 663 4.85 -49.50 -15.96
C THR A 663 5.84 -48.72 -15.10
N THR A 664 5.34 -48.03 -14.06
CA THR A 664 6.15 -47.40 -13.01
C THR A 664 7.16 -48.40 -12.42
N GLU A 665 6.70 -49.61 -12.09
CA GLU A 665 7.55 -50.70 -11.59
C GLU A 665 8.56 -51.16 -12.65
N GLY A 666 8.14 -51.26 -13.92
CA GLY A 666 9.01 -51.62 -15.04
C GLY A 666 10.19 -50.66 -15.19
N CYS A 667 9.94 -49.36 -15.25
CA CYS A 667 11.00 -48.34 -15.33
C CYS A 667 11.89 -48.34 -14.08
N TRP A 668 11.31 -48.44 -12.88
CA TRP A 668 12.09 -48.55 -11.63
C TRP A 668 13.04 -49.74 -11.66
N HIS A 669 12.57 -50.92 -12.11
CA HIS A 669 13.38 -52.12 -12.24
C HIS A 669 14.48 -51.98 -13.30
N THR A 670 14.18 -51.43 -14.48
CA THR A 670 15.17 -51.18 -15.54
C THR A 670 16.30 -50.27 -15.05
N TRP A 671 15.96 -49.22 -14.31
CA TRP A 671 16.92 -48.27 -13.75
C TRP A 671 17.60 -48.77 -12.47
N GLN A 672 17.31 -49.98 -11.97
CA GLN A 672 18.19 -50.63 -10.98
C GLN A 672 19.52 -51.08 -11.57
N THR A 673 19.66 -51.21 -12.89
CA THR A 673 20.92 -51.64 -13.54
C THR A 673 21.41 -50.70 -14.64
N ARG A 674 20.51 -49.92 -15.27
CA ARG A 674 20.87 -48.83 -16.18
C ARG A 674 21.05 -47.52 -15.41
N GLU A 675 22.16 -46.81 -15.65
CA GLU A 675 22.46 -45.49 -15.06
C GLU A 675 21.62 -44.37 -15.71
N ALA A 676 20.32 -44.40 -15.47
CA ALA A 676 19.36 -43.38 -15.91
C ALA A 676 18.21 -43.29 -14.89
N SER A 677 17.45 -42.19 -14.92
CA SER A 677 16.18 -42.06 -14.21
C SER A 677 15.38 -40.88 -14.74
N ALA A 678 14.06 -40.89 -14.54
CA ALA A 678 13.19 -39.73 -14.73
C ALA A 678 12.41 -39.42 -13.44
N HIS A 679 11.85 -38.21 -13.35
CA HIS A 679 11.02 -37.80 -12.21
C HIS A 679 9.67 -38.50 -12.23
N TYR A 680 9.06 -38.62 -13.40
CA TYR A 680 7.74 -39.22 -13.59
C TYR A 680 7.69 -40.26 -14.71
N GLN A 681 6.77 -41.21 -14.57
CA GLN A 681 6.36 -42.18 -15.59
C GLN A 681 4.86 -42.09 -15.80
N VAL A 682 4.40 -42.04 -17.06
CA VAL A 682 2.99 -42.08 -17.45
C VAL A 682 2.72 -43.43 -18.11
N GLU A 683 1.99 -44.31 -17.41
CA GLU A 683 1.65 -45.65 -17.91
C GLU A 683 0.59 -45.58 -19.02
N SER A 684 0.50 -46.62 -19.87
CA SER A 684 -0.52 -46.71 -20.93
C SER A 684 -1.96 -46.75 -20.41
N SER A 685 -2.14 -46.95 -19.10
CA SER A 685 -3.40 -46.87 -18.35
C SER A 685 -3.81 -45.43 -17.98
N GLY A 686 -2.92 -44.44 -18.14
CA GLY A 686 -3.08 -43.09 -17.58
C GLY A 686 -2.68 -42.97 -16.10
N THR A 687 -2.11 -44.03 -15.50
CA THR A 687 -1.50 -43.95 -14.16
C THR A 687 -0.20 -43.15 -14.23
N VAL A 688 0.03 -42.26 -13.26
CA VAL A 688 1.29 -41.53 -13.13
C VAL A 688 2.09 -42.07 -11.94
N GLY A 689 3.30 -42.56 -12.19
CA GLY A 689 4.28 -42.89 -11.18
C GLY A 689 5.26 -41.75 -10.94
N GLN A 690 5.56 -41.42 -9.69
CA GLN A 690 6.75 -40.62 -9.36
C GLN A 690 7.91 -41.56 -8.98
N LEU A 691 9.05 -41.36 -9.65
CA LEU A 691 10.26 -42.18 -9.59
C LEU A 691 11.45 -41.40 -9.01
N VAL A 692 11.57 -40.09 -9.22
CA VAL A 692 12.55 -39.23 -8.52
C VAL A 692 11.82 -38.01 -7.95
N TYR A 693 12.22 -37.55 -6.77
CA TYR A 693 11.65 -36.33 -6.19
C TYR A 693 11.98 -35.11 -7.05
N ASP A 694 11.06 -34.17 -7.15
CA ASP A 694 11.26 -32.95 -7.94
C ASP A 694 12.36 -32.05 -7.34
N SER A 695 12.63 -32.17 -6.04
CA SER A 695 13.78 -31.56 -5.34
C SER A 695 15.14 -32.14 -5.74
N ASP A 696 15.15 -33.36 -6.28
CA ASP A 696 16.35 -34.09 -6.70
C ASP A 696 16.55 -34.04 -8.23
N THR A 697 17.75 -34.41 -8.68
CA THR A 697 18.16 -34.38 -10.09
C THR A 697 18.12 -35.79 -10.69
N ALA A 698 17.08 -36.08 -11.47
CA ALA A 698 16.98 -37.33 -12.25
C ALA A 698 17.97 -37.33 -13.43
N TRP A 699 18.48 -38.50 -13.80
CA TRP A 699 19.46 -38.67 -14.86
C TRP A 699 18.76 -39.02 -16.19
N GLN A 700 17.99 -38.07 -16.72
CA GLN A 700 17.06 -38.28 -17.84
C GLN A 700 17.61 -37.86 -19.21
N ALA A 701 18.33 -36.74 -19.28
CA ALA A 701 18.51 -36.01 -20.54
C ALA A 701 19.74 -36.43 -21.34
N GLY A 702 20.70 -37.12 -20.72
CA GLY A 702 22.08 -37.24 -21.24
C GLY A 702 22.89 -35.94 -21.17
N ASN A 703 22.32 -34.86 -20.63
CA ASN A 703 22.97 -33.56 -20.45
C ASN A 703 22.79 -33.10 -18.99
N TRP A 704 23.90 -32.84 -18.30
CA TRP A 704 23.91 -32.60 -16.86
C TRP A 704 23.21 -31.30 -16.43
N VAL A 705 23.46 -30.19 -17.12
CA VAL A 705 22.79 -28.90 -16.84
C VAL A 705 21.29 -29.02 -17.11
N LYS A 706 20.89 -29.72 -18.20
CA LYS A 706 19.48 -29.98 -18.47
C LYS A 706 18.83 -30.87 -17.42
N ASN A 707 19.52 -31.87 -16.85
CA ASN A 707 19.03 -32.64 -15.71
C ASN A 707 18.77 -31.74 -14.48
N LEU A 708 19.73 -30.87 -14.14
CA LEU A 708 19.62 -29.91 -13.03
C LEU A 708 18.44 -28.93 -13.21
N ASP A 709 18.23 -28.44 -14.43
CA ASP A 709 17.24 -27.40 -14.75
C ASP A 709 15.84 -27.94 -15.12
N SER A 710 15.54 -29.24 -14.98
CA SER A 710 14.28 -29.79 -15.50
C SER A 710 13.63 -30.93 -14.70
N ILE A 711 12.37 -31.16 -15.05
CA ILE A 711 11.61 -32.37 -14.73
C ILE A 711 11.54 -33.25 -15.99
N GLY A 712 11.95 -34.51 -15.88
CA GLY A 712 11.82 -35.51 -16.95
C GLY A 712 10.58 -36.37 -16.76
N ILE A 713 9.81 -36.57 -17.84
CA ILE A 713 8.58 -37.39 -17.85
C ILE A 713 8.68 -38.47 -18.92
N GLU A 714 8.79 -39.72 -18.49
CA GLU A 714 8.65 -40.89 -19.36
C GLU A 714 7.18 -41.21 -19.67
N HIS A 715 6.92 -41.70 -20.87
CA HIS A 715 5.61 -42.20 -21.29
C HIS A 715 5.73 -43.62 -21.82
N ALA A 716 4.77 -44.47 -21.48
CA ALA A 716 4.66 -45.80 -22.05
C ALA A 716 4.02 -45.73 -23.45
N ASP A 717 4.69 -46.34 -24.43
CA ASP A 717 4.12 -46.63 -25.74
C ASP A 717 2.89 -47.55 -25.57
N ALA A 718 1.94 -47.48 -26.51
CA ALA A 718 0.71 -48.26 -26.47
C ALA A 718 0.99 -49.77 -26.61
N PRO A 719 0.17 -50.64 -25.97
CA PRO A 719 0.21 -52.07 -26.24
C PRO A 719 0.05 -52.36 -27.74
N GLY A 720 0.98 -53.11 -28.33
CA GLY A 720 0.96 -53.45 -29.76
C GLY A 720 1.51 -52.37 -30.71
N SER A 721 2.02 -51.26 -30.18
CA SER A 721 2.84 -50.32 -30.97
C SER A 721 4.10 -51.02 -31.53
N THR A 722 4.64 -50.48 -32.63
CA THR A 722 5.81 -51.08 -33.32
C THR A 722 6.96 -50.08 -33.38
N ALA A 723 8.18 -50.54 -33.65
CA ALA A 723 9.34 -49.66 -33.82
C ALA A 723 9.14 -48.58 -34.91
N ALA A 724 8.31 -48.86 -35.94
CA ALA A 724 7.94 -47.88 -36.98
C ALA A 724 6.83 -46.91 -36.55
N HIS A 725 5.99 -47.31 -35.58
CA HIS A 725 4.83 -46.56 -35.09
C HIS A 725 4.75 -46.68 -33.57
N ARG A 726 5.65 -45.98 -32.87
CA ARG A 726 5.63 -45.83 -31.41
C ARG A 726 4.70 -44.69 -31.04
N TYR A 727 3.46 -45.03 -30.70
CA TYR A 727 2.39 -44.11 -30.32
C TYR A 727 1.86 -44.43 -28.92
N LEU A 728 1.30 -43.44 -28.24
CA LEU A 728 0.71 -43.55 -26.90
C LEU A 728 -0.78 -43.84 -26.95
N THR A 729 -1.33 -44.41 -25.86
CA THR A 729 -2.79 -44.49 -25.67
C THR A 729 -3.38 -43.12 -25.36
N GLU A 730 -4.68 -42.94 -25.61
CA GLU A 730 -5.39 -41.71 -25.24
C GLU A 730 -5.32 -41.44 -23.72
N ALA A 731 -5.38 -42.49 -22.90
CA ALA A 731 -5.25 -42.37 -21.45
C ALA A 731 -3.87 -41.83 -21.03
N ALA A 732 -2.78 -42.28 -21.68
CA ALA A 732 -1.44 -41.75 -21.44
C ALA A 732 -1.30 -40.30 -21.92
N ILE A 733 -1.86 -39.95 -23.09
CA ILE A 733 -1.88 -38.55 -23.56
C ILE A 733 -2.65 -37.65 -22.59
N ASN A 734 -3.85 -38.06 -22.15
CA ASN A 734 -4.69 -37.29 -21.24
C ASN A 734 -4.03 -37.11 -19.86
N ALA A 735 -3.35 -38.13 -19.35
CA ALA A 735 -2.61 -38.06 -18.08
C ALA A 735 -1.33 -37.22 -18.18
N GLY A 736 -0.49 -37.47 -19.18
CA GLY A 736 0.79 -36.79 -19.38
C GLY A 736 0.62 -35.30 -19.68
N SER A 737 -0.28 -34.94 -20.60
CA SER A 737 -0.57 -33.53 -20.91
C SER A 737 -1.10 -32.76 -19.69
N LYS A 738 -1.93 -33.39 -18.85
CA LYS A 738 -2.41 -32.82 -17.59
C LYS A 738 -1.31 -32.70 -16.52
N LEU A 739 -0.40 -33.66 -16.46
CA LEU A 739 0.78 -33.60 -15.58
C LEU A 739 1.71 -32.44 -15.98
N VAL A 740 1.98 -32.26 -17.28
CA VAL A 740 2.73 -31.12 -17.82
C VAL A 740 2.09 -29.80 -17.43
N ALA A 741 0.78 -29.64 -17.63
CA ALA A 741 0.05 -28.45 -17.23
C ALA A 741 0.19 -28.13 -15.73
N LEU A 742 0.05 -29.15 -14.88
CA LEU A 742 0.19 -29.00 -13.44
C LEU A 742 1.63 -28.67 -13.01
N LEU A 743 2.65 -29.27 -13.63
CA LEU A 743 4.05 -28.95 -13.38
C LEU A 743 4.40 -27.51 -13.79
N CYS A 744 3.89 -27.06 -14.93
CA CYS A 744 4.03 -25.67 -15.39
C CYS A 744 3.42 -24.67 -14.39
N LEU A 745 2.27 -24.97 -13.78
CA LEU A 745 1.69 -24.16 -12.71
C LEU A 745 2.51 -24.24 -11.41
N GLN A 746 2.86 -25.46 -10.98
CA GLN A 746 3.58 -25.72 -9.72
C GLN A 746 4.96 -25.05 -9.66
N TYR A 747 5.63 -24.91 -10.80
CA TYR A 747 6.95 -24.28 -10.92
C TYR A 747 6.93 -22.90 -11.58
N ASN A 748 5.74 -22.34 -11.83
CA ASN A 748 5.56 -21.03 -12.47
C ASN A 748 6.34 -20.90 -13.80
N LEU A 749 6.27 -21.93 -14.64
CA LEU A 749 6.97 -21.99 -15.93
C LEU A 749 6.23 -21.25 -17.06
N GLY A 750 5.02 -20.75 -16.78
CA GLY A 750 4.08 -20.23 -17.79
C GLY A 750 3.27 -21.32 -18.49
N ILE A 751 2.43 -20.92 -19.44
CA ILE A 751 1.58 -21.85 -20.23
C ILE A 751 2.46 -22.84 -21.03
N PRO A 752 2.11 -24.14 -21.12
CA PRO A 752 2.90 -25.13 -21.86
C PRO A 752 3.16 -24.71 -23.32
N GLU A 753 4.43 -24.62 -23.68
CA GLU A 753 4.87 -24.20 -25.00
C GLU A 753 6.13 -24.93 -25.42
N TRP A 754 6.03 -25.63 -26.55
CA TRP A 754 7.10 -26.49 -27.03
C TRP A 754 8.28 -25.67 -27.55
N GLY A 755 9.50 -26.02 -27.14
CA GLY A 755 10.71 -25.25 -27.41
C GLY A 755 10.97 -24.11 -26.42
N VAL A 756 10.06 -23.84 -25.47
CA VAL A 756 10.18 -22.77 -24.47
C VAL A 756 10.29 -23.33 -23.06
N ASN A 757 9.22 -23.96 -22.56
CA ASN A 757 9.16 -24.56 -21.21
C ASN A 757 8.83 -26.06 -21.24
N VAL A 758 8.50 -26.62 -22.41
CA VAL A 758 8.40 -28.05 -22.68
C VAL A 758 9.29 -28.37 -23.88
N ILE A 759 10.11 -29.42 -23.81
CA ILE A 759 10.98 -29.86 -24.92
C ILE A 759 11.02 -31.38 -25.02
N GLY A 760 11.37 -31.91 -26.19
CA GLY A 760 11.63 -33.33 -26.39
C GLY A 760 13.05 -33.71 -26.01
N HIS A 761 13.27 -34.98 -25.67
CA HIS A 761 14.61 -35.50 -25.42
C HIS A 761 15.55 -35.33 -26.63
N ASN A 762 15.03 -35.51 -27.85
CA ASN A 762 15.73 -35.27 -29.12
C ASN A 762 16.21 -33.82 -29.35
N GLU A 763 15.64 -32.84 -28.63
CA GLU A 763 16.09 -31.44 -28.65
C GLU A 763 17.18 -31.15 -27.60
N VAL A 764 17.52 -32.14 -26.76
CA VAL A 764 18.61 -32.06 -25.77
C VAL A 764 19.80 -32.93 -26.16
N THR A 765 19.54 -34.15 -26.64
CA THR A 765 20.53 -35.17 -27.01
C THR A 765 20.05 -35.87 -28.28
N SER A 766 20.95 -36.29 -29.16
CA SER A 766 20.58 -36.99 -30.40
C SER A 766 19.94 -38.36 -30.11
N THR A 767 18.61 -38.47 -30.22
CA THR A 767 17.82 -39.70 -30.01
C THR A 767 16.50 -39.62 -30.78
N ASP A 768 15.82 -40.75 -30.99
CA ASP A 768 14.46 -40.82 -31.54
C ASP A 768 13.38 -40.44 -30.51
N CYS A 769 13.72 -40.46 -29.21
CA CYS A 769 12.84 -40.11 -28.10
C CYS A 769 12.46 -38.61 -28.15
N PRO A 770 11.18 -38.19 -28.04
CA PRO A 770 10.03 -38.94 -27.55
C PRO A 770 9.06 -39.47 -28.64
N ALA A 771 9.59 -39.95 -29.77
CA ALA A 771 8.83 -40.58 -30.84
C ALA A 771 7.60 -39.76 -31.30
N SER A 772 6.37 -40.28 -31.19
CA SER A 772 5.15 -39.59 -31.66
C SER A 772 4.85 -38.26 -30.97
N LEU A 773 5.42 -38.01 -29.78
CA LEU A 773 5.29 -36.74 -29.05
C LEU A 773 6.32 -35.69 -29.49
N GLY A 774 7.40 -36.11 -30.16
CA GLY A 774 8.46 -35.21 -30.61
C GLY A 774 7.97 -34.23 -31.68
N LYS A 775 8.67 -33.11 -31.89
CA LYS A 775 8.28 -32.13 -32.90
C LYS A 775 8.17 -32.77 -34.29
N GLY A 776 6.97 -32.71 -34.88
CA GLY A 776 6.63 -33.37 -36.15
C GLY A 776 6.11 -34.81 -36.04
N GLY A 777 6.07 -35.38 -34.82
CA GLY A 777 5.47 -36.67 -34.53
C GLY A 777 3.93 -36.65 -34.59
N SER A 778 3.32 -37.81 -34.78
CA SER A 778 1.88 -37.96 -35.06
C SER A 778 0.94 -37.53 -33.92
N GLN A 779 1.42 -37.44 -32.68
CA GLN A 779 0.61 -37.10 -31.50
C GLN A 779 1.06 -35.78 -30.82
N HIS A 780 2.13 -35.15 -31.32
CA HIS A 780 2.72 -33.92 -30.81
C HIS A 780 1.71 -32.77 -30.62
N ASN A 781 0.99 -32.42 -31.69
CA ASN A 781 0.03 -31.31 -31.69
C ASN A 781 -1.12 -31.55 -30.71
N GLU A 782 -1.60 -32.79 -30.62
CA GLU A 782 -2.67 -33.18 -29.69
C GLU A 782 -2.20 -33.04 -28.23
N TYR A 783 -1.00 -33.56 -27.93
CA TYR A 783 -0.44 -33.58 -26.59
C TYR A 783 -0.19 -32.16 -26.04
N ILE A 784 0.46 -31.29 -26.83
CA ILE A 784 0.75 -29.92 -26.39
C ILE A 784 -0.53 -29.06 -26.33
N SER A 785 -1.49 -29.26 -27.24
CA SER A 785 -2.80 -28.59 -27.20
C SER A 785 -3.59 -28.98 -25.95
N LYS A 786 -3.65 -30.28 -25.61
CA LYS A 786 -4.27 -30.76 -24.37
C LYS A 786 -3.57 -30.20 -23.13
N ALA A 787 -2.24 -30.08 -23.13
CA ALA A 787 -1.50 -29.51 -22.01
C ALA A 787 -1.83 -28.02 -21.80
N ARG A 788 -1.91 -27.24 -22.87
CA ARG A 788 -2.35 -25.83 -22.81
C ARG A 788 -3.79 -25.70 -22.30
N SER A 789 -4.72 -26.50 -22.83
CA SER A 789 -6.11 -26.50 -22.38
C SER A 789 -6.26 -26.88 -20.91
N TRP A 790 -5.47 -27.85 -20.41
CA TRP A 790 -5.44 -28.17 -18.97
C TRP A 790 -4.86 -27.03 -18.15
N TYR A 791 -3.78 -26.39 -18.61
CA TYR A 791 -3.18 -25.24 -17.91
C TYR A 791 -4.20 -24.11 -17.77
N GLU A 792 -4.85 -23.71 -18.86
CA GLU A 792 -5.87 -22.64 -18.86
C GLU A 792 -7.04 -22.96 -17.93
N LYS A 793 -7.59 -24.17 -17.99
CA LYS A 793 -8.70 -24.62 -17.12
C LYS A 793 -8.32 -24.60 -15.64
N ILE A 794 -7.13 -25.09 -15.30
CA ILE A 794 -6.66 -25.20 -13.92
C ILE A 794 -6.26 -23.80 -13.40
N HIS A 795 -5.59 -22.99 -14.21
CA HIS A 795 -5.25 -21.61 -13.90
C HIS A 795 -6.51 -20.76 -13.63
N ALA A 796 -7.54 -20.87 -14.47
CA ALA A 796 -8.82 -20.21 -14.25
C ALA A 796 -9.50 -20.68 -12.95
N ALA A 797 -9.42 -21.98 -12.62
CA ALA A 797 -9.95 -22.50 -11.36
C ALA A 797 -9.12 -22.14 -10.11
N MET A 798 -7.83 -21.81 -10.27
CA MET A 798 -6.94 -21.36 -9.19
C MET A 798 -7.00 -19.84 -8.93
N PHE A 799 -7.15 -19.04 -9.98
CA PHE A 799 -6.91 -17.59 -9.97
C PHE A 799 -8.05 -16.75 -10.58
N GLY A 800 -9.11 -17.38 -11.08
CA GLY A 800 -10.27 -16.67 -11.64
C GLY A 800 -11.23 -16.17 -10.55
N ASN A 801 -11.09 -14.89 -10.21
CA ASN A 801 -12.12 -14.02 -9.64
C ASN A 801 -11.86 -12.59 -10.16
#